data_AF-A0A6B3MBX7-F1
#
_entry.id   AF-A0A6B3MBX7-F1
#
_cell.length_a   1.000
_cell.length_b   1.000
_cell.length_c   1.000
_cell.angle_alpha   90.00
_cell.angle_beta   90.00
_cell.angle_gamma   90.00
#
_symmetry.space_group_name_H-M   'P 1'
#
loop_
_entity.id
_entity.type
_entity.pdbx_description
1 polymer ?
#
loop_
_entity_poly.entity_id
_entity_poly.type
_entity_poly.pdbx_seq_one_letter_code
_entity_poly.pdbx_strand_id
1 'polypeptide(L)'
;MKQPQPWNIFSPVPNAASIAAGLKLIPSHWSLTPLADKSPTRKNWQSEPKIPHETIAELILHGERRISKKGNPYTAYYSGFGVRTGDYSDGLLAVDIDGASAEPLLEAILCDKIPHTVSWTSNKTGRKQLAIQIPEHYREPLQDFTRAVVTEYNGLRTLHDEDGKPIELLEFRYNRCQSALPPSRHPQTGQYNFSNTPADTLVIIASERLCQFLIQQNAKVLKKSQQEQEEAIRRTKELLQRRAQYQNSGVTNNIIDFYEFEILPRLTAEKIFCWNGHNFRSYGKTLKGAPPWRHSASGTSFHVWDTGDHWAWQDKATGEGGGAIQYRWKLKGGSGTPRGTDFVEIVKELAADVGLSLPEPQSLYQSGFEPDPQQYLEYLKQETLVEETIELEEAFIKAADKERQAELKELFVENDIQAKASHWIKNQLKKLKRLTNWQKSQQGQPSAPEKTPLPSRGWVIKYEPNKPLPTPSELAGIEPPKIVFSPGQRKEVRAKLIALGWQFSYDKSFTGAGKSHDAGLTEPDPDSIGKIWYWDSNHRNCSTATVASNYTDMVVRHDGLVAVPGRTNALGEPHLKYASTPDEKELAIEPSNCFQADTFIKLREKGYTIEPSGLNPLCQNCPFNRGDSDDGYNCAKNSGMGFGYRHQRAMVMEQHLIRANLSSAPEPAVISTRDASPKKPNTKHTYDYSHDTCFVEEASRTLKGIETITAIDKDLAQLWLEVEQGDETIYQALAEFRAYLFSALNGEIENFHPRYGASHWAFMDDAPTPPENIEYLIKRLKERILLKLEDIFVEPESVTGLGGKWRSLGNFARAHFKQEARHQTAEYIDNLPPNILIHALEIWASLKPGAIRVNRHRLTLTIGNQRPGEVLRAHKHVTLMDATADKVQLAAHLGVDPNSIIEMEQERPAINNLTVCNVTVEGMGSNTFSDTCKQRQVACLEALKEKYGEDLAVLGLKDNDYIEIDGHWFYDNRGTNAFVGKKAIAAFGKPMANVGALKDEYLTLHGTAEGFDDYYQSTILAEIEQLIGRQRPHLDPDNQYVIYIFNKGLELDYLADYGIQVKKLDAFNLAPEAGTETEILLWKLQQAYQYLIDHGEKIIQTKLAAIAEVTQGRLSQFAQKYGGWKGLKKILASLLESYRDANNWEPPSDDELALANDGLKPLLDGEPSKAVTFVADMRRILGLDITLRVLRCLSLPLQAKLLGLFLAHFPEEVLPGEVSTSGVNIEGT
;
A
#
# COMPACT_ATOMS: atom_id res chain seq x y z
N MET A 1 20.30 50.43 -23.89
CA MET A 1 21.52 49.91 -24.54
C MET A 1 21.36 50.04 -26.06
N LYS A 2 22.37 50.54 -26.79
CA LYS A 2 22.34 50.53 -28.26
C LYS A 2 22.24 49.07 -28.72
N GLN A 3 21.28 48.72 -29.58
CA GLN A 3 21.21 47.37 -30.13
C GLN A 3 22.53 47.06 -30.84
N PRO A 4 23.14 45.87 -30.62
CA PRO A 4 24.38 45.52 -31.28
C PRO A 4 24.19 45.49 -32.80
N GLN A 5 25.19 45.98 -33.54
CA GLN A 5 25.16 46.02 -35.00
C GLN A 5 24.85 44.61 -35.56
N PRO A 6 23.93 44.49 -36.54
CA PRO A 6 23.66 43.22 -37.20
C PRO A 6 24.92 42.73 -37.92
N TRP A 7 25.32 41.49 -37.64
CA TRP A 7 26.46 40.84 -38.25
C TRP A 7 26.00 39.78 -39.24
N ASN A 8 26.79 39.55 -40.29
CA ASN A 8 26.59 38.45 -41.21
C ASN A 8 27.90 37.69 -41.44
N ILE A 9 27.78 36.42 -41.83
CA ILE A 9 28.90 35.49 -41.97
C ILE A 9 29.92 35.88 -43.05
N PHE A 10 29.66 36.89 -43.90
CA PHE A 10 30.52 37.25 -45.03
C PHE A 10 31.57 38.32 -44.67
N SER A 11 31.58 38.80 -43.44
CA SER A 11 32.54 39.81 -42.95
C SER A 11 32.97 39.50 -41.52
N PRO A 12 34.19 39.87 -41.10
CA PRO A 12 34.61 39.69 -39.71
C PRO A 12 33.77 40.56 -38.77
N VAL A 13 33.53 40.09 -37.55
CA VAL A 13 32.90 40.90 -36.50
C VAL A 13 33.82 42.09 -36.12
N PRO A 14 33.27 43.28 -35.78
CA PRO A 14 34.08 44.46 -35.48
C PRO A 14 35.14 44.26 -34.38
N ASN A 15 34.89 43.35 -33.43
CA ASN A 15 35.78 43.01 -32.33
C ASN A 15 36.52 41.67 -32.55
N ALA A 16 36.67 41.19 -33.79
CA ALA A 16 37.31 39.89 -34.10
C ALA A 16 38.71 39.74 -33.49
N ALA A 17 39.52 40.79 -33.48
CA ALA A 17 40.84 40.78 -32.84
C ALA A 17 40.79 40.55 -31.33
N SER A 18 39.81 41.15 -30.65
CA SER A 18 39.59 40.94 -29.22
C SER A 18 39.07 39.54 -28.93
N ILE A 19 38.21 39.00 -29.79
CA ILE A 19 37.70 37.62 -29.67
C ILE A 19 38.83 36.61 -29.87
N ALA A 20 39.65 36.77 -30.90
CA ALA A 20 40.81 35.93 -31.15
C ALA A 20 41.81 35.99 -29.99
N ALA A 21 42.05 37.18 -29.40
CA ALA A 21 42.90 37.32 -28.23
C ALA A 21 42.34 36.61 -26.98
N GLY A 22 41.01 36.53 -26.85
CA GLY A 22 40.33 35.86 -25.74
C GLY A 22 40.60 34.36 -25.64
N LEU A 23 40.96 33.70 -26.74
CA LEU A 23 41.35 32.29 -26.75
C LEU A 23 42.57 32.01 -25.86
N LYS A 24 43.44 32.99 -25.66
CA LYS A 24 44.61 32.86 -24.76
C LYS A 24 44.23 32.69 -23.28
N LEU A 25 43.00 33.07 -22.91
CA LEU A 25 42.48 32.91 -21.55
C LEU A 25 41.86 31.52 -21.34
N ILE A 26 41.66 30.73 -22.40
CA ILE A 26 40.98 29.45 -22.33
C ILE A 26 42.01 28.33 -22.13
N PRO A 27 41.78 27.38 -21.21
CA PRO A 27 42.69 26.27 -21.00
C PRO A 27 42.88 25.44 -22.27
N SER A 28 44.13 25.12 -22.62
CA SER A 28 44.47 24.40 -23.86
C SER A 28 43.82 23.01 -23.93
N HIS A 29 43.48 22.40 -22.80
CA HIS A 29 42.79 21.11 -22.75
C HIS A 29 41.31 21.21 -23.12
N TRP A 30 40.66 22.38 -22.97
CA TRP A 30 39.29 22.61 -23.43
C TRP A 30 39.19 22.56 -24.96
N SER A 31 38.31 21.70 -25.44
CA SER A 31 38.06 21.52 -26.85
C SER A 31 36.99 22.50 -27.31
N LEU A 32 37.31 23.29 -28.33
CA LEU A 32 36.47 24.39 -28.79
C LEU A 32 35.94 24.14 -30.21
N THR A 33 34.85 24.83 -30.56
CA THR A 33 34.34 24.90 -31.94
C THR A 33 33.98 26.34 -32.28
N PRO A 34 34.25 26.83 -33.51
CA PRO A 34 33.93 28.18 -33.90
C PRO A 34 32.42 28.36 -34.15
N LEU A 35 31.89 29.52 -33.75
CA LEU A 35 30.46 29.82 -33.74
C LEU A 35 30.09 30.94 -34.72
N ALA A 36 28.88 30.83 -35.28
CA ALA A 36 28.15 31.95 -35.85
C ALA A 36 27.00 32.29 -34.89
N ASP A 37 27.09 33.47 -34.29
CA ASP A 37 26.39 33.86 -33.07
C ASP A 37 26.47 32.77 -31.99
N LYS A 38 25.35 32.11 -31.72
CA LYS A 38 25.26 31.06 -30.71
C LYS A 38 25.45 29.65 -31.26
N SER A 39 25.58 29.51 -32.58
CA SER A 39 25.44 28.21 -33.26
C SER A 39 26.75 27.74 -33.89
N PRO A 40 27.14 26.48 -33.66
CA PRO A 40 28.24 25.87 -34.41
C PRO A 40 27.79 25.64 -35.85
N THR A 41 28.58 26.12 -36.83
CA THR A 41 28.21 26.03 -38.26
C THR A 41 29.05 25.02 -39.04
N ARG A 42 29.97 24.34 -38.37
CA ARG A 42 30.78 23.27 -38.95
C ARG A 42 29.97 21.97 -38.99
N LYS A 43 30.21 21.15 -40.01
CA LYS A 43 29.62 19.81 -40.10
C LYS A 43 30.32 18.92 -39.06
N ASN A 44 29.54 18.07 -38.38
CA ASN A 44 30.05 17.10 -37.40
C ASN A 44 30.87 17.74 -36.26
N TRP A 45 30.56 18.98 -35.87
CA TRP A 45 31.29 19.68 -34.81
C TRP A 45 31.27 18.92 -33.47
N GLN A 46 30.27 18.07 -33.26
CA GLN A 46 30.14 17.22 -32.08
C GLN A 46 31.19 16.10 -32.01
N SER A 47 31.75 15.68 -33.15
CA SER A 47 32.68 14.55 -33.25
C SER A 47 33.99 14.88 -33.96
N GLU A 48 34.16 16.10 -34.48
CA GLU A 48 35.39 16.51 -35.15
C GLU A 48 36.62 16.45 -34.20
N PRO A 49 37.82 16.14 -34.70
CA PRO A 49 39.04 16.22 -33.90
C PRO A 49 39.21 17.60 -33.25
N LYS A 50 39.95 17.65 -32.14
CA LYS A 50 40.24 18.90 -31.45
C LYS A 50 40.94 19.89 -32.39
N ILE A 51 40.34 21.06 -32.56
CA ILE A 51 40.92 22.16 -33.34
C ILE A 51 41.83 22.98 -32.39
N PRO A 52 43.10 23.20 -32.74
CA PRO A 52 43.97 24.08 -31.97
C PRO A 52 43.37 25.47 -31.82
N HIS A 53 43.55 26.10 -30.66
CA HIS A 53 42.97 27.41 -30.38
C HIS A 53 43.50 28.47 -31.36
N GLU A 54 44.76 28.35 -31.79
CA GLU A 54 45.38 29.21 -32.79
C GLU A 54 44.65 29.13 -34.14
N THR A 55 44.26 27.93 -34.56
CA THR A 55 43.49 27.73 -35.79
C THR A 55 42.10 28.37 -35.67
N ILE A 56 41.45 28.28 -34.50
CA ILE A 56 40.16 28.97 -34.27
C ILE A 56 40.34 30.49 -34.32
N ALA A 57 41.43 31.02 -33.76
CA ALA A 57 41.76 32.44 -33.83
C ALA A 57 41.93 32.90 -35.29
N GLU A 58 42.63 32.13 -36.11
CA GLU A 58 42.78 32.39 -37.55
C GLU A 58 41.43 32.36 -38.28
N LEU A 59 40.57 31.39 -37.97
CA LEU A 59 39.23 31.29 -38.57
C LEU A 59 38.35 32.51 -38.20
N ILE A 60 38.49 33.07 -37.01
CA ILE A 60 37.78 34.29 -36.59
C ILE A 60 38.33 35.53 -37.31
N LEU A 61 39.66 35.64 -37.43
CA LEU A 61 40.32 36.81 -38.03
C LEU A 61 40.23 36.85 -39.56
N HIS A 62 40.38 35.69 -40.21
CA HIS A 62 40.60 35.58 -41.65
C HIS A 62 39.49 34.83 -42.38
N GLY A 63 38.62 34.13 -41.64
CA GLY A 63 37.50 33.37 -42.18
C GLY A 63 37.93 32.06 -42.86
N GLU A 64 36.94 31.22 -43.16
CA GLU A 64 37.11 29.92 -43.81
C GLU A 64 36.59 29.99 -45.25
N ARG A 65 37.37 29.49 -46.21
CA ARG A 65 36.88 29.32 -47.59
C ARG A 65 35.84 28.21 -47.64
N ARG A 66 34.62 28.54 -48.04
CA ARG A 66 33.48 27.62 -48.20
C ARG A 66 32.89 27.71 -49.59
N ILE A 67 32.19 26.65 -49.99
CA ILE A 67 31.44 26.61 -51.24
C ILE A 67 29.95 26.67 -50.89
N SER A 68 29.23 27.60 -51.51
CA SER A 68 27.77 27.73 -51.34
C SER A 68 27.04 26.54 -51.97
N LYS A 69 25.76 26.34 -51.62
CA LYS A 69 24.91 25.31 -52.26
C LYS A 69 24.81 25.47 -53.79
N LYS A 70 25.15 26.64 -54.33
CA LYS A 70 25.17 26.95 -55.78
C LYS A 70 26.55 26.78 -56.42
N GLY A 71 27.54 26.23 -55.69
CA GLY A 71 28.90 26.02 -56.19
C GLY A 71 29.84 27.23 -56.11
N ASN A 72 29.35 28.41 -55.71
CA ASN A 72 30.18 29.62 -55.62
C ASN A 72 31.06 29.60 -54.35
N PRO A 73 32.38 29.86 -54.46
CA PRO A 73 33.24 30.03 -53.30
C PRO A 73 32.95 31.36 -52.59
N TYR A 74 32.96 31.34 -51.26
CA TYR A 74 32.86 32.51 -50.40
C TYR A 74 33.70 32.32 -49.13
N THR A 75 34.09 33.41 -48.46
CA THR A 75 34.77 33.35 -47.16
C THR A 75 33.73 33.50 -46.05
N ALA A 76 33.68 32.53 -45.15
CA ALA A 76 32.79 32.50 -43.99
C ALA A 76 33.56 32.87 -42.73
N TYR A 77 33.21 33.99 -42.09
CA TYR A 77 33.77 34.44 -40.84
C TYR A 77 32.98 33.88 -39.66
N TYR A 78 33.66 33.71 -38.53
CA TYR A 78 33.05 33.29 -37.28
C TYR A 78 32.97 34.46 -36.30
N SER A 79 31.91 34.51 -35.52
CA SER A 79 31.64 35.59 -34.57
C SER A 79 32.07 35.24 -33.15
N GLY A 80 32.68 34.08 -32.94
CA GLY A 80 33.03 33.57 -31.62
C GLY A 80 33.47 32.11 -31.64
N PHE A 81 33.60 31.57 -30.43
CA PHE A 81 33.93 30.18 -30.15
C PHE A 81 33.11 29.67 -28.94
N GLY A 82 32.82 28.39 -28.95
CA GLY A 82 32.15 27.70 -27.85
C GLY A 82 32.97 26.51 -27.38
N VAL A 83 32.85 26.18 -26.09
CA VAL A 83 33.41 24.95 -25.54
C VAL A 83 32.52 23.78 -25.89
N ARG A 84 33.14 22.69 -26.35
CA ARG A 84 32.50 21.39 -26.50
C ARG A 84 32.56 20.69 -25.16
N THR A 85 31.40 20.52 -24.54
CA THR A 85 31.27 19.96 -23.19
C THR A 85 31.45 18.44 -23.21
N GLY A 86 31.62 17.85 -22.04
CA GLY A 86 31.81 16.42 -21.86
C GLY A 86 33.26 15.96 -22.02
N ASP A 87 33.44 14.72 -22.46
CA ASP A 87 34.74 14.03 -22.47
C ASP A 87 35.74 14.68 -23.44
N TYR A 88 35.26 15.39 -24.46
CA TYR A 88 36.10 16.18 -25.36
C TYR A 88 36.85 17.32 -24.66
N SER A 89 36.36 17.79 -23.51
CA SER A 89 37.02 18.77 -22.65
C SER A 89 37.30 18.18 -21.28
N ASP A 90 37.78 16.93 -21.27
CA ASP A 90 38.14 16.17 -20.07
C ASP A 90 37.02 16.10 -19.03
N GLY A 91 35.75 15.99 -19.44
CA GLY A 91 34.59 15.84 -18.54
C GLY A 91 33.96 17.16 -18.07
N LEU A 92 34.07 18.22 -18.87
CA LEU A 92 33.51 19.53 -18.51
C LEU A 92 31.98 19.57 -18.71
N LEU A 93 31.22 19.77 -17.63
CA LEU A 93 29.79 20.02 -17.64
C LEU A 93 29.52 21.53 -17.68
N ALA A 94 28.63 21.98 -18.57
CA ALA A 94 28.08 23.33 -18.53
C ALA A 94 26.66 23.30 -17.97
N VAL A 95 26.40 24.07 -16.91
CA VAL A 95 25.08 24.25 -16.31
C VAL A 95 24.53 25.61 -16.77
N ASP A 96 23.47 25.62 -17.56
CA ASP A 96 22.80 26.81 -18.09
C ASP A 96 21.59 27.15 -17.19
N ILE A 97 21.70 28.26 -16.48
CA ILE A 97 20.64 28.81 -15.62
C ILE A 97 19.94 29.89 -16.44
N ASP A 98 18.76 29.57 -16.98
CA ASP A 98 18.01 30.43 -17.90
C ASP A 98 16.89 31.21 -17.20
N GLY A 99 17.21 31.93 -16.14
CA GLY A 99 16.25 32.76 -15.39
C GLY A 99 16.38 32.64 -13.87
N ALA A 100 15.72 33.54 -13.14
CA ALA A 100 15.85 33.62 -11.68
C ALA A 100 15.23 32.41 -10.96
N SER A 101 14.18 31.81 -11.54
CA SER A 101 13.51 30.64 -10.96
C SER A 101 14.31 29.34 -11.12
N ALA A 102 15.31 29.30 -12.01
CA ALA A 102 16.16 28.13 -12.22
C ALA A 102 17.26 27.98 -11.16
N GLU A 103 17.63 29.07 -10.49
CA GLU A 103 18.70 29.09 -9.48
C GLU A 103 18.36 28.25 -8.22
N PRO A 104 17.16 28.40 -7.61
CA PRO A 104 16.75 27.56 -6.47
C PRO A 104 16.66 26.07 -6.81
N LEU A 105 16.31 25.71 -8.04
CA LEU A 105 16.29 24.31 -8.47
C LEU A 105 17.70 23.70 -8.45
N LEU A 106 18.70 24.46 -8.92
CA LEU A 106 20.08 23.99 -8.89
C LEU A 106 20.58 23.84 -7.45
N GLU A 107 20.28 24.80 -6.57
CA GLU A 107 20.62 24.71 -5.14
C GLU A 107 19.97 23.48 -4.48
N ALA A 108 18.71 23.17 -4.81
CA ALA A 108 18.02 21.98 -4.31
C ALA A 108 18.64 20.67 -4.82
N ILE A 109 19.07 20.64 -6.09
CA ILE A 109 19.78 19.48 -6.66
C ILE A 109 21.13 19.27 -5.96
N LEU A 110 21.87 20.36 -5.73
CA LEU A 110 23.17 20.33 -5.03
C LEU A 110 23.01 20.06 -3.52
N CYS A 111 21.85 20.38 -2.93
CA CYS A 111 21.62 20.44 -1.48
C CYS A 111 22.53 21.43 -0.75
N ASP A 112 23.00 22.42 -1.49
CA ASP A 112 23.95 23.43 -1.03
C ASP A 112 23.85 24.66 -1.95
N LYS A 113 24.49 25.75 -1.56
CA LYS A 113 24.59 26.94 -2.39
C LYS A 113 25.41 26.65 -3.64
N ILE A 114 25.14 27.42 -4.70
CA ILE A 114 25.89 27.31 -5.94
C ILE A 114 27.36 27.63 -5.69
N PRO A 115 28.29 26.72 -6.04
CA PRO A 115 29.71 26.90 -5.77
C PRO A 115 30.31 28.02 -6.62
N HIS A 116 31.32 28.69 -6.06
CA HIS A 116 32.15 29.63 -6.81
C HIS A 116 33.05 28.88 -7.81
N THR A 117 32.72 28.95 -9.09
CA THR A 117 33.43 28.29 -10.19
C THR A 117 33.50 29.20 -11.42
N VAL A 118 34.23 28.80 -12.45
CA VAL A 118 34.25 29.48 -13.76
C VAL A 118 32.82 29.67 -14.25
N SER A 119 32.46 30.90 -14.55
CA SER A 119 31.08 31.27 -14.88
C SER A 119 31.02 32.44 -15.85
N TRP A 120 29.98 32.48 -16.68
CA TRP A 120 29.81 33.52 -17.68
C TRP A 120 28.34 33.84 -17.91
N THR A 121 28.08 35.04 -18.42
CA THR A 121 26.74 35.52 -18.70
C THR A 121 26.67 36.20 -20.07
N SER A 122 25.47 36.20 -20.63
CA SER A 122 25.13 37.04 -21.79
C SER A 122 24.74 38.47 -21.39
N ASN A 123 24.79 38.84 -20.11
CA ASN A 123 24.23 40.08 -19.52
C ASN A 123 22.71 40.20 -19.59
N LYS A 124 22.00 39.11 -19.90
CA LYS A 124 20.55 39.05 -19.69
C LYS A 124 20.27 38.80 -18.21
N THR A 125 19.30 39.53 -17.66
CA THR A 125 18.88 39.40 -16.25
C THR A 125 18.56 37.95 -15.90
N GLY A 126 19.11 37.46 -14.79
CA GLY A 126 18.88 36.10 -14.28
C GLY A 126 19.53 34.97 -15.07
N ARG A 127 20.27 35.26 -16.16
CA ARG A 127 20.87 34.22 -17.02
C ARG A 127 22.36 34.10 -16.81
N LYS A 128 22.84 32.93 -16.39
CA LYS A 128 24.28 32.64 -16.20
C LYS A 128 24.59 31.18 -16.50
N GLN A 129 25.84 30.90 -16.83
CA GLN A 129 26.33 29.54 -17.03
C GLN A 129 27.51 29.25 -16.14
N LEU A 130 27.61 28.01 -15.68
CA LEU A 130 28.65 27.53 -14.79
C LEU A 130 29.39 26.36 -15.45
N ALA A 131 30.70 26.32 -15.30
CA ALA A 131 31.50 25.14 -15.62
C ALA A 131 31.74 24.31 -14.35
N ILE A 132 31.47 23.01 -14.45
CA ILE A 132 31.70 22.03 -13.39
C ILE A 132 32.44 20.84 -14.00
N GLN A 133 33.42 20.28 -13.29
CA GLN A 133 34.26 19.20 -13.76
C GLN A 133 33.71 17.85 -13.28
N ILE A 134 33.32 16.95 -14.18
CA ILE A 134 32.92 15.58 -13.81
C ILE A 134 34.18 14.76 -13.43
N PRO A 135 34.18 14.09 -12.25
CA PRO A 135 35.26 13.20 -11.84
C PRO A 135 35.48 12.07 -12.85
N GLU A 136 36.73 11.66 -13.05
CA GLU A 136 37.11 10.63 -14.03
C GLU A 136 36.31 9.33 -13.88
N HIS A 137 36.11 8.86 -12.64
CA HIS A 137 35.36 7.63 -12.35
C HIS A 137 33.84 7.71 -12.66
N TYR A 138 33.30 8.91 -12.89
CA TYR A 138 31.90 9.11 -13.30
C TYR A 138 31.73 9.34 -14.82
N ARG A 139 32.83 9.44 -15.58
CA ARG A 139 32.75 9.74 -17.03
C ARG A 139 32.21 8.56 -17.84
N GLU A 140 32.64 7.34 -17.54
CA GLU A 140 32.15 6.13 -18.22
C GLU A 140 30.62 5.94 -18.03
N PRO A 141 30.04 6.01 -16.80
CA PRO A 141 28.59 6.01 -16.61
C PRO A 141 27.82 7.12 -17.34
N LEU A 142 28.49 8.24 -17.63
CA LEU A 142 27.90 9.42 -18.28
C LEU A 142 28.31 9.54 -19.77
N GLN A 143 28.96 8.53 -20.36
CA GLN A 143 29.46 8.60 -21.74
C GLN A 143 28.34 8.94 -22.75
N ASP A 144 27.13 8.43 -22.51
CA ASP A 144 25.97 8.65 -23.38
C ASP A 144 25.13 9.86 -22.95
N PHE A 145 25.36 10.41 -21.76
CA PHE A 145 24.61 11.55 -21.26
C PHE A 145 24.93 12.82 -22.05
N THR A 146 23.91 13.40 -22.69
CA THR A 146 24.09 14.61 -23.51
C THR A 146 23.61 15.86 -22.81
N ARG A 147 22.31 15.91 -22.51
CA ARG A 147 21.66 17.04 -21.85
C ARG A 147 20.49 16.59 -21.00
N ALA A 148 20.22 17.34 -19.94
CA ALA A 148 18.98 17.24 -19.16
C ALA A 148 18.41 18.63 -18.94
N VAL A 149 17.11 18.78 -19.19
CA VAL A 149 16.35 20.00 -18.88
C VAL A 149 15.49 19.71 -17.67
N VAL A 150 15.65 20.50 -16.61
CA VAL A 150 14.92 20.36 -15.36
C VAL A 150 14.05 21.59 -15.18
N THR A 151 12.75 21.36 -15.05
CA THR A 151 11.73 22.40 -14.87
C THR A 151 11.02 22.29 -13.53
N GLU A 152 11.15 21.15 -12.87
CA GLU A 152 10.70 20.92 -11.50
C GLU A 152 11.67 20.00 -10.75
N TYR A 153 11.85 20.26 -9.45
CA TYR A 153 12.60 19.38 -8.54
C TYR A 153 12.24 19.69 -7.09
N ASN A 154 11.89 18.68 -6.28
CA ASN A 154 11.51 18.82 -4.86
C ASN A 154 10.47 19.92 -4.58
N GLY A 155 9.40 19.98 -5.40
CA GLY A 155 8.33 20.97 -5.26
C GLY A 155 8.68 22.38 -5.74
N LEU A 156 9.93 22.64 -6.13
CA LEU A 156 10.32 23.86 -6.82
C LEU A 156 10.05 23.72 -8.32
N ARG A 157 9.57 24.78 -8.95
CA ARG A 157 9.26 24.82 -10.39
C ARG A 157 9.82 26.09 -11.02
N THR A 158 10.32 25.98 -12.25
CA THR A 158 10.69 27.15 -13.05
C THR A 158 9.45 27.93 -13.50
N LEU A 159 9.61 29.16 -13.97
CA LEU A 159 8.50 29.99 -14.43
C LEU A 159 7.83 29.39 -15.69
N HIS A 160 6.49 29.36 -15.73
CA HIS A 160 5.68 28.86 -16.84
C HIS A 160 4.74 29.95 -17.38
N ASP A 161 4.31 29.83 -18.64
CA ASP A 161 3.29 30.68 -19.26
C ASP A 161 1.86 30.22 -18.92
N GLU A 162 0.86 30.96 -19.41
CA GLU A 162 -0.56 30.73 -19.17
C GLU A 162 -1.05 29.36 -19.72
N ASP A 163 -0.36 28.82 -20.73
CA ASP A 163 -0.63 27.50 -21.32
C ASP A 163 0.13 26.37 -20.57
N GLY A 164 0.82 26.71 -19.47
CA GLY A 164 1.56 25.76 -18.65
C GLY A 164 2.87 25.30 -19.28
N LYS A 165 3.47 26.06 -20.21
CA LYS A 165 4.76 25.75 -20.84
C LYS A 165 5.90 26.52 -20.15
N PRO A 166 7.06 25.89 -19.90
CA PRO A 166 8.16 26.53 -19.18
C PRO A 166 8.80 27.66 -20.00
N ILE A 167 8.91 28.84 -19.38
CA ILE A 167 9.56 30.05 -19.90
C ILE A 167 11.03 30.12 -19.46
N GLU A 168 11.32 29.69 -18.24
CA GLU A 168 12.67 29.61 -17.67
C GLU A 168 13.08 28.15 -17.49
N LEU A 169 14.36 27.85 -17.67
CA LEU A 169 14.88 26.47 -17.69
C LEU A 169 16.19 26.35 -16.91
N LEU A 170 16.39 25.20 -16.26
CA LEU A 170 17.70 24.74 -15.80
C LEU A 170 18.17 23.63 -16.74
N GLU A 171 19.30 23.81 -17.43
CA GLU A 171 19.82 22.83 -18.38
C GLU A 171 21.24 22.39 -18.04
N PHE A 172 21.46 21.08 -17.96
CA PHE A 172 22.77 20.46 -17.83
C PHE A 172 23.25 20.01 -19.21
N ARG A 173 24.45 20.42 -19.63
CA ARG A 173 25.03 20.12 -20.94
C ARG A 173 26.39 19.43 -20.78
N TYR A 174 26.48 18.18 -21.21
CA TYR A 174 27.66 17.33 -21.11
C TYR A 174 28.14 16.88 -22.50
N ASN A 175 28.05 15.60 -22.88
CA ASN A 175 28.55 15.14 -24.17
C ASN A 175 27.72 15.66 -25.36
N ARG A 176 28.36 15.84 -26.52
CA ARG A 176 27.74 16.26 -27.79
C ARG A 176 27.03 17.63 -27.74
N CYS A 177 27.28 18.41 -26.71
CA CYS A 177 26.75 19.76 -26.52
C CYS A 177 27.86 20.82 -26.65
N GLN A 178 27.45 22.09 -26.74
CA GLN A 178 28.38 23.22 -26.65
C GLN A 178 27.81 24.36 -25.82
N SER A 179 28.71 25.19 -25.31
CA SER A 179 28.36 26.49 -24.76
C SER A 179 29.24 27.60 -25.32
N ALA A 180 28.62 28.70 -25.73
CA ALA A 180 29.32 29.89 -26.20
C ALA A 180 30.11 30.55 -25.07
N LEU A 181 31.42 30.74 -25.26
CA LEU A 181 32.31 31.31 -24.25
C LEU A 181 32.60 32.80 -24.52
N PRO A 182 32.81 33.61 -23.47
CA PRO A 182 33.34 34.96 -23.62
C PRO A 182 34.71 34.99 -24.32
N PRO A 183 35.01 36.02 -25.14
CA PRO A 183 34.16 37.19 -25.44
C PRO A 183 33.35 37.04 -26.74
N SER A 184 32.85 35.84 -27.07
CA SER A 184 32.06 35.58 -28.28
C SER A 184 30.86 36.50 -28.44
N ARG A 185 30.45 36.78 -29.69
CA ARG A 185 29.29 37.64 -29.98
C ARG A 185 27.98 37.02 -29.49
N HIS A 186 27.19 37.81 -28.79
CA HIS A 186 25.79 37.49 -28.48
C HIS A 186 24.85 38.41 -29.29
N PRO A 187 23.87 37.88 -30.04
CA PRO A 187 23.12 38.65 -31.04
C PRO A 187 22.26 39.78 -30.47
N GLN A 188 21.89 39.73 -29.19
CA GLN A 188 21.02 40.73 -28.56
C GLN A 188 21.75 41.65 -27.58
N THR A 189 22.84 41.18 -26.97
CA THR A 189 23.57 41.91 -25.91
C THR A 189 24.99 42.30 -26.32
N GLY A 190 25.41 41.95 -27.53
CA GLY A 190 26.72 42.27 -28.08
C GLY A 190 27.73 41.15 -27.86
N GLN A 191 28.05 40.82 -26.61
CA GLN A 191 29.07 39.83 -26.29
C GLN A 191 28.75 39.07 -25.00
N TYR A 192 29.25 37.84 -24.88
CA TYR A 192 29.33 37.10 -23.62
C TYR A 192 30.47 37.66 -22.76
N ASN A 193 30.31 37.66 -21.44
CA ASN A 193 31.32 38.15 -20.48
C ASN A 193 31.55 37.11 -19.38
N PHE A 194 32.80 36.93 -18.96
CA PHE A 194 33.12 36.12 -17.79
C PHE A 194 32.62 36.85 -16.55
N SER A 195 31.88 36.14 -15.70
CA SER A 195 31.65 36.53 -14.32
C SER A 195 32.86 36.09 -13.49
N ASN A 196 33.33 34.86 -13.71
CA ASN A 196 34.57 34.32 -13.17
C ASN A 196 35.38 33.68 -14.32
N THR A 197 36.62 34.10 -14.55
CA THR A 197 37.41 33.68 -15.73
C THR A 197 38.20 32.39 -15.46
N PRO A 198 38.36 31.49 -16.45
CA PRO A 198 39.18 30.29 -16.28
C PRO A 198 40.69 30.59 -16.11
N ALA A 199 41.13 31.84 -16.31
CA ALA A 199 42.50 32.25 -16.08
C ALA A 199 42.85 32.44 -14.59
N ASP A 200 41.86 32.74 -13.74
CA ASP A 200 42.06 33.02 -12.30
C ASP A 200 41.14 32.19 -11.38
N THR A 201 40.15 31.49 -11.94
CA THR A 201 39.16 30.72 -11.20
C THR A 201 39.26 29.25 -11.59
N LEU A 202 39.32 28.37 -10.59
CA LEU A 202 39.30 26.92 -10.80
C LEU A 202 37.89 26.43 -11.19
N VAL A 203 37.85 25.40 -12.02
CA VAL A 203 36.61 24.64 -12.27
C VAL A 203 36.39 23.71 -11.09
N ILE A 204 35.26 23.85 -10.40
CA ILE A 204 34.93 22.97 -9.28
C ILE A 204 34.58 21.56 -9.77
N ILE A 205 34.99 20.55 -8.99
CA ILE A 205 34.63 19.15 -9.21
C ILE A 205 33.17 18.93 -8.81
N ALA A 206 32.40 18.24 -9.65
CA ALA A 206 31.02 17.89 -9.34
C ALA A 206 30.95 17.03 -8.07
N SER A 207 30.01 17.38 -7.18
CA SER A 207 29.65 16.53 -6.04
C SER A 207 29.13 15.18 -6.53
N GLU A 208 29.35 14.13 -5.75
CA GLU A 208 28.78 12.81 -5.99
C GLU A 208 27.26 12.86 -6.23
N ARG A 209 26.53 13.66 -5.45
CA ARG A 209 25.08 13.86 -5.61
C ARG A 209 24.70 14.38 -7.00
N LEU A 210 25.41 15.38 -7.51
CA LEU A 210 25.20 15.89 -8.86
C LEU A 210 25.50 14.82 -9.92
N CYS A 211 26.58 14.04 -9.76
CA CYS A 211 26.91 12.94 -10.67
C CYS A 211 25.82 11.86 -10.66
N GLN A 212 25.35 11.43 -9.49
CA GLN A 212 24.27 10.46 -9.35
C GLN A 212 22.96 10.99 -9.97
N PHE A 213 22.64 12.28 -9.76
CA PHE A 213 21.49 12.91 -10.41
C PHE A 213 21.58 12.83 -11.94
N LEU A 214 22.73 13.17 -12.54
CA LEU A 214 22.92 13.11 -13.99
C LEU A 214 22.82 11.67 -14.52
N ILE A 215 23.32 10.68 -13.79
CA ILE A 215 23.19 9.25 -14.14
C ILE A 215 21.72 8.83 -14.15
N GLN A 216 20.95 9.23 -13.14
CA GLN A 216 19.50 8.97 -13.08
C GLN A 216 18.76 9.62 -14.26
N GLN A 217 19.11 10.85 -14.63
CA GLN A 217 18.53 11.50 -15.80
C GLN A 217 18.88 10.76 -17.10
N ASN A 218 20.13 10.27 -17.22
CA ASN A 218 20.56 9.48 -18.37
C ASN A 218 19.77 8.17 -18.50
N ALA A 219 19.59 7.44 -17.39
CA ALA A 219 18.83 6.19 -17.36
C ALA A 219 17.37 6.37 -17.82
N LYS A 220 16.71 7.46 -17.39
CA LYS A 220 15.34 7.79 -17.82
C LYS A 220 15.25 8.04 -19.33
N VAL A 221 16.20 8.77 -19.91
CA VAL A 221 16.23 9.07 -21.35
C VAL A 221 16.48 7.79 -22.16
N LEU A 222 17.39 6.92 -21.71
CA LEU A 222 17.69 5.66 -22.37
C LEU A 222 16.51 4.69 -22.34
N LYS A 223 15.85 4.49 -21.19
CA LYS A 223 14.64 3.65 -21.07
C LYS A 223 13.53 4.13 -22.03
N LYS A 224 13.28 5.44 -22.10
CA LYS A 224 12.27 6.01 -23.00
C LYS A 224 12.61 5.79 -24.48
N SER A 225 13.87 5.99 -24.87
CA SER A 225 14.30 5.77 -26.26
C SER A 225 14.24 4.30 -26.67
N GLN A 226 14.52 3.37 -25.74
CA GLN A 226 14.40 1.93 -25.98
C GLN A 226 12.95 1.51 -26.16
N GLN A 227 12.05 1.94 -25.26
CA GLN A 227 10.61 1.68 -25.37
C GLN A 227 10.02 2.21 -26.69
N GLU A 228 10.39 3.43 -27.11
CA GLU A 228 9.94 4.01 -28.37
C GLU A 228 10.48 3.23 -29.60
N GLN A 229 11.72 2.71 -29.53
CA GLN A 229 12.28 1.88 -30.60
C GLN A 229 11.64 0.49 -30.65
N GLU A 230 11.45 -0.17 -29.51
CA GLU A 230 10.81 -1.48 -29.42
C GLU A 230 9.36 -1.42 -29.88
N GLU A 231 8.62 -0.38 -29.49
CA GLU A 231 7.25 -0.17 -29.95
C GLU A 231 7.19 0.11 -31.46
N ALA A 232 8.13 0.89 -32.01
CA ALA A 232 8.22 1.13 -33.44
C ALA A 232 8.56 -0.15 -34.23
N ILE A 233 9.47 -0.97 -33.71
CA ILE A 233 9.83 -2.28 -34.30
C ILE A 233 8.64 -3.25 -34.22
N ARG A 234 7.94 -3.31 -33.09
CA ARG A 234 6.74 -4.13 -32.89
C ARG A 234 5.64 -3.76 -33.89
N ARG A 235 5.30 -2.46 -33.98
CA ARG A 235 4.31 -1.96 -34.95
C ARG A 235 4.69 -2.28 -36.39
N THR A 236 5.98 -2.18 -36.73
CA THR A 236 6.49 -2.53 -38.06
C THR A 236 6.36 -4.03 -38.34
N LYS A 237 6.68 -4.88 -37.36
CA LYS A 237 6.58 -6.35 -37.49
C LYS A 237 5.13 -6.81 -37.62
N GLU A 238 4.23 -6.26 -36.81
CA GLU A 238 2.78 -6.50 -36.89
C GLU A 238 2.19 -6.07 -38.23
N LEU A 239 2.61 -4.91 -38.76
CA LEU A 239 2.20 -4.44 -40.09
C LEU A 239 2.69 -5.38 -41.20
N LEU A 240 3.94 -5.81 -41.16
CA LEU A 240 4.52 -6.74 -42.14
C LEU A 240 3.84 -8.11 -42.09
N GLN A 241 3.51 -8.60 -40.89
CA GLN A 241 2.81 -9.86 -40.70
C GLN A 241 1.37 -9.80 -41.22
N ARG A 242 0.63 -8.71 -40.95
CA ARG A 242 -0.71 -8.46 -41.53
C ARG A 242 -0.65 -8.33 -43.05
N ARG A 243 0.38 -7.67 -43.60
CA ARG A 243 0.59 -7.55 -45.05
C ARG A 243 0.88 -8.90 -45.72
N ALA A 244 1.68 -9.76 -45.08
CA ALA A 244 1.96 -11.11 -45.56
C ALA A 244 0.72 -12.02 -45.50
N GLN A 245 -0.08 -11.92 -44.42
CA GLN A 245 -1.36 -12.62 -44.30
C GLN A 245 -2.36 -12.17 -45.38
N TYR A 246 -2.44 -10.87 -45.65
CA TYR A 246 -3.25 -10.33 -46.74
C TYR A 246 -2.75 -10.80 -48.12
N GLN A 247 -1.44 -10.82 -48.38
CA GLN A 247 -0.88 -11.35 -49.64
C GLN A 247 -1.20 -12.83 -49.87
N ASN A 248 -1.30 -13.63 -48.80
CA ASN A 248 -1.64 -15.05 -48.88
C ASN A 248 -3.15 -15.31 -48.98
N SER A 249 -3.99 -14.48 -48.35
CA SER A 249 -5.44 -14.71 -48.26
C SER A 249 -6.26 -13.91 -49.27
N GLY A 250 -5.76 -12.77 -49.76
CA GLY A 250 -6.47 -11.87 -50.67
C GLY A 250 -7.67 -11.13 -50.05
N VAL A 251 -7.87 -11.22 -48.73
CA VAL A 251 -9.04 -10.67 -48.02
C VAL A 251 -8.58 -9.76 -46.87
N THR A 252 -9.17 -8.56 -46.76
CA THR A 252 -8.96 -7.65 -45.61
C THR A 252 -10.19 -7.68 -44.70
N ASN A 253 -9.96 -7.83 -43.38
CA ASN A 253 -11.04 -7.95 -42.39
C ASN A 253 -11.39 -6.63 -41.67
N ASN A 254 -10.67 -5.53 -41.95
CA ASN A 254 -10.98 -4.21 -41.43
C ASN A 254 -10.64 -3.11 -42.45
N ILE A 255 -11.26 -1.93 -42.27
CA ILE A 255 -11.15 -0.78 -43.18
C ILE A 255 -9.75 -0.15 -43.19
N ILE A 256 -8.97 -0.31 -42.12
CA ILE A 256 -7.61 0.23 -42.00
C ILE A 256 -6.67 -0.57 -42.90
N ASP A 257 -6.72 -1.90 -42.83
CA ASP A 257 -5.95 -2.79 -43.69
C ASP A 257 -6.36 -2.64 -45.16
N PHE A 258 -7.65 -2.42 -45.44
CA PHE A 258 -8.12 -2.06 -46.79
C PHE A 258 -7.51 -0.74 -47.27
N TYR A 259 -7.49 0.30 -46.43
CA TYR A 259 -6.86 1.56 -46.77
C TYR A 259 -5.35 1.43 -46.96
N GLU A 260 -4.65 0.72 -46.09
CA GLU A 260 -3.19 0.60 -46.11
C GLU A 260 -2.67 -0.32 -47.22
N PHE A 261 -3.36 -1.41 -47.52
CA PHE A 261 -2.88 -2.42 -48.47
C PHE A 261 -3.49 -2.25 -49.87
N GLU A 262 -4.69 -1.69 -49.98
CA GLU A 262 -5.39 -1.58 -51.27
C GLU A 262 -5.46 -0.14 -51.78
N ILE A 263 -5.79 0.82 -50.92
CA ILE A 263 -5.99 2.20 -51.37
C ILE A 263 -4.66 2.94 -51.48
N LEU A 264 -3.88 2.98 -50.40
CA LEU A 264 -2.62 3.74 -50.31
C LEU A 264 -1.61 3.42 -51.42
N PRO A 265 -1.33 2.14 -51.76
CA PRO A 265 -0.37 1.81 -52.81
C PRO A 265 -0.79 2.24 -54.21
N ARG A 266 -2.09 2.51 -54.42
CA ARG A 266 -2.68 2.92 -55.71
C ARG A 266 -2.89 4.44 -55.81
N LEU A 267 -2.63 5.18 -54.73
CA LEU A 267 -2.76 6.63 -54.69
C LEU A 267 -1.46 7.31 -55.15
N THR A 268 -1.59 8.23 -56.13
CA THR A 268 -0.49 9.11 -56.54
C THR A 268 -0.55 10.45 -55.81
N ALA A 269 0.56 11.20 -55.81
CA ALA A 269 0.62 12.53 -55.23
C ALA A 269 -0.49 13.45 -55.78
N GLU A 270 -0.80 13.38 -57.07
CA GLU A 270 -1.81 14.22 -57.71
C GLU A 270 -3.23 13.86 -57.25
N LYS A 271 -3.51 12.58 -57.02
CA LYS A 271 -4.80 12.12 -56.49
C LYS A 271 -4.99 12.56 -55.04
N ILE A 272 -3.95 12.42 -54.22
CA ILE A 272 -3.98 12.79 -52.81
C ILE A 272 -4.09 14.31 -52.67
N PHE A 273 -3.18 15.07 -53.29
CA PHE A 273 -3.05 16.51 -53.17
C PHE A 273 -3.77 17.25 -54.31
N CYS A 274 -5.07 16.97 -54.46
CA CYS A 274 -5.84 17.32 -55.65
C CYS A 274 -6.19 18.83 -55.82
N TRP A 275 -5.77 19.71 -54.91
CA TRP A 275 -6.08 21.13 -55.03
C TRP A 275 -5.24 21.79 -56.12
N ASN A 276 -5.90 22.21 -57.21
CA ASN A 276 -5.24 22.78 -58.41
C ASN A 276 -4.39 24.04 -58.12
N GLY A 277 -4.62 24.73 -57.01
CA GLY A 277 -3.85 25.91 -56.60
C GLY A 277 -2.45 25.62 -56.06
N HIS A 278 -2.08 24.35 -55.85
CA HIS A 278 -0.78 23.97 -55.31
C HIS A 278 0.39 24.46 -56.17
N ASN A 279 0.26 24.48 -57.51
CA ASN A 279 1.31 24.91 -58.44
C ASN A 279 2.67 24.25 -58.15
N PHE A 280 2.67 22.92 -57.97
CA PHE A 280 3.85 22.17 -57.53
C PHE A 280 5.07 22.34 -58.45
N ARG A 281 6.23 22.51 -57.83
CA ARG A 281 7.54 22.50 -58.48
C ARG A 281 8.41 21.42 -57.86
N SER A 282 9.12 20.66 -58.69
CA SER A 282 9.96 19.55 -58.23
C SER A 282 11.31 20.03 -57.69
N TYR A 283 11.71 19.46 -56.55
CA TYR A 283 13.00 19.69 -55.90
C TYR A 283 13.53 18.35 -55.37
N GLY A 284 14.15 17.56 -56.24
CA GLY A 284 14.62 16.21 -55.90
C GLY A 284 13.43 15.26 -55.67
N LYS A 285 13.38 14.59 -54.51
CA LYS A 285 12.27 13.70 -54.11
C LYS A 285 11.08 14.43 -53.48
N THR A 286 11.07 15.77 -53.51
CA THR A 286 10.04 16.60 -52.85
C THR A 286 9.39 17.56 -53.84
N LEU A 287 8.07 17.58 -53.87
CA LEU A 287 7.27 18.57 -54.58
C LEU A 287 6.96 19.74 -53.63
N LYS A 288 7.08 20.98 -54.11
CA LYS A 288 6.81 22.18 -53.31
C LYS A 288 5.78 23.07 -53.98
N GLY A 289 4.77 23.50 -53.23
CA GLY A 289 3.66 24.31 -53.73
C GLY A 289 3.04 25.21 -52.66
N ALA A 290 1.89 25.79 -52.98
CA ALA A 290 1.10 26.60 -52.05
C ALA A 290 0.09 25.73 -51.28
N PRO A 291 -0.17 25.99 -49.99
CA PRO A 291 -1.23 25.31 -49.25
C PRO A 291 -2.63 25.89 -49.60
N PRO A 292 -3.70 25.08 -49.58
CA PRO A 292 -5.07 25.51 -49.91
C PRO A 292 -5.71 26.46 -48.89
N TRP A 293 -5.35 26.31 -47.62
CA TRP A 293 -6.06 26.90 -46.47
C TRP A 293 -5.49 28.25 -46.01
N ARG A 294 -4.42 28.75 -46.64
CA ARG A 294 -3.86 30.07 -46.33
C ARG A 294 -3.05 30.64 -47.49
N HIS A 295 -2.89 31.96 -47.51
CA HIS A 295 -2.01 32.62 -48.47
C HIS A 295 -0.54 32.30 -48.17
N SER A 296 0.23 31.92 -49.19
CA SER A 296 1.66 31.64 -49.09
C SER A 296 2.45 32.65 -49.91
N ALA A 297 3.14 33.57 -49.23
CA ALA A 297 3.94 34.62 -49.85
C ALA A 297 5.04 34.07 -50.77
N SER A 298 5.58 32.88 -50.47
CA SER A 298 6.61 32.21 -51.28
C SER A 298 6.05 31.27 -52.36
N GLY A 299 4.74 30.98 -52.33
CA GLY A 299 4.09 29.98 -53.18
C GLY A 299 4.64 28.55 -53.07
N THR A 300 5.51 28.25 -52.09
CA THR A 300 6.29 26.99 -52.03
C THR A 300 6.37 26.36 -50.63
N SER A 301 5.59 26.85 -49.67
CA SER A 301 5.63 26.39 -48.28
C SER A 301 5.02 25.00 -48.04
N PHE A 302 4.19 24.49 -48.95
CA PHE A 302 3.57 23.18 -48.87
C PHE A 302 4.48 22.14 -49.53
N HIS A 303 5.09 21.28 -48.72
CA HIS A 303 6.03 20.28 -49.19
C HIS A 303 5.36 18.91 -49.19
N VAL A 304 5.55 18.15 -50.26
CA VAL A 304 5.05 16.78 -50.44
C VAL A 304 6.22 15.87 -50.84
N TRP A 305 6.33 14.70 -50.25
CA TRP A 305 7.38 13.74 -50.61
C TRP A 305 6.89 12.29 -50.46
N ASP A 306 7.52 11.40 -51.22
CA ASP A 306 7.31 9.97 -51.13
C ASP A 306 8.22 9.39 -50.04
N THR A 307 7.63 8.62 -49.13
CA THR A 307 8.36 7.94 -48.05
C THR A 307 8.90 6.56 -48.45
N GLY A 308 8.47 6.03 -49.61
CA GLY A 308 8.73 4.67 -50.07
C GLY A 308 7.53 3.74 -49.93
N ASP A 309 6.66 3.98 -48.95
CA ASP A 309 5.42 3.22 -48.73
C ASP A 309 4.15 4.04 -48.98
N HIS A 310 4.21 5.37 -48.82
CA HIS A 310 3.10 6.31 -49.05
C HIS A 310 3.60 7.75 -49.22
N TRP A 311 2.73 8.61 -49.74
CA TRP A 311 2.98 10.04 -49.86
C TRP A 311 2.64 10.82 -48.58
N ALA A 312 3.55 11.68 -48.15
CA ALA A 312 3.41 12.54 -46.98
C ALA A 312 3.50 14.03 -47.37
N TRP A 313 2.92 14.90 -46.53
CA TRP A 313 3.00 16.35 -46.70
C TRP A 313 3.30 17.08 -45.40
N GLN A 314 3.85 18.29 -45.53
CA GLN A 314 3.96 19.25 -44.45
C GLN A 314 3.93 20.68 -44.98
N ASP A 315 3.16 21.55 -44.32
CA ASP A 315 3.27 22.99 -44.49
C ASP A 315 4.40 23.53 -43.60
N LYS A 316 5.50 23.97 -44.22
CA LYS A 316 6.69 24.46 -43.51
C LYS A 316 6.48 25.78 -42.77
N ALA A 317 5.40 26.52 -43.02
CA ALA A 317 5.12 27.74 -42.28
C ALA A 317 4.42 27.47 -40.94
N THR A 318 3.55 26.46 -40.89
CA THR A 318 2.75 26.14 -39.69
C THR A 318 3.28 24.90 -38.95
N GLY A 319 4.09 24.06 -39.60
CA GLY A 319 4.59 22.81 -39.04
C GLY A 319 3.62 21.64 -39.18
N GLU A 320 2.36 21.89 -39.57
CA GLU A 320 1.33 20.88 -39.75
C GLU A 320 1.64 19.96 -40.93
N GLY A 321 1.37 18.66 -40.79
CA GLY A 321 1.62 17.66 -41.82
C GLY A 321 0.91 16.33 -41.56
N GLY A 322 0.97 15.42 -42.52
CA GLY A 322 0.34 14.11 -42.43
C GLY A 322 0.35 13.34 -43.75
N GLY A 323 -0.49 12.32 -43.87
CA GLY A 323 -0.70 11.53 -45.09
C GLY A 323 -1.95 11.96 -45.86
N ALA A 324 -2.45 11.07 -46.72
CA ALA A 324 -3.60 11.35 -47.58
C ALA A 324 -4.88 11.68 -46.81
N ILE A 325 -5.16 10.94 -45.73
CA ILE A 325 -6.32 11.17 -44.88
C ILE A 325 -6.26 12.53 -44.19
N GLN A 326 -5.12 12.91 -43.59
CA GLN A 326 -4.97 14.19 -42.90
C GLN A 326 -5.05 15.38 -43.87
N TYR A 327 -4.58 15.21 -45.10
CA TYR A 327 -4.76 16.23 -46.14
C TYR A 327 -6.23 16.44 -46.50
N ARG A 328 -6.97 15.34 -46.76
CA ARG A 328 -8.41 15.37 -47.06
C ARG A 328 -9.21 15.98 -45.90
N TRP A 329 -8.84 15.66 -44.68
CA TRP A 329 -9.44 16.24 -43.48
C TRP A 329 -9.18 17.74 -43.36
N LYS A 330 -7.94 18.17 -43.61
CA LYS A 330 -7.55 19.59 -43.58
C LYS A 330 -8.27 20.41 -44.66
N LEU A 331 -8.52 19.84 -45.84
CA LEU A 331 -9.32 20.49 -46.88
C LEU A 331 -10.78 20.74 -46.45
N LYS A 332 -11.32 19.90 -45.56
CA LYS A 332 -12.67 20.05 -44.98
C LYS A 332 -12.70 20.98 -43.76
N GLY A 333 -11.59 21.64 -43.44
CA GLY A 333 -11.47 22.55 -42.29
C GLY A 333 -11.05 21.89 -40.98
N GLY A 334 -10.80 20.58 -40.98
CA GLY A 334 -10.38 19.84 -39.79
C GLY A 334 -8.89 19.93 -39.47
N SER A 335 -8.50 19.58 -38.24
CA SER A 335 -7.09 19.46 -37.82
C SER A 335 -6.79 18.08 -37.26
N GLY A 336 -5.56 17.58 -37.42
CA GLY A 336 -5.13 16.27 -36.93
C GLY A 336 -5.60 15.10 -37.80
N THR A 337 -5.86 13.94 -37.19
CA THR A 337 -6.39 12.74 -37.85
C THR A 337 -7.91 12.67 -37.61
N PRO A 338 -8.75 12.58 -38.65
CA PRO A 338 -10.20 12.42 -38.50
C PRO A 338 -10.54 11.11 -37.79
N ARG A 339 -11.65 11.10 -37.04
CA ARG A 339 -12.16 9.92 -36.30
C ARG A 339 -13.57 9.55 -36.76
N GLY A 340 -14.06 8.38 -36.38
CA GLY A 340 -15.45 7.97 -36.61
C GLY A 340 -15.89 8.06 -38.07
N THR A 341 -17.05 8.69 -38.32
CA THR A 341 -17.64 8.84 -39.66
C THR A 341 -16.77 9.65 -40.60
N ASP A 342 -16.06 10.67 -40.12
CA ASP A 342 -15.21 11.51 -40.96
C ASP A 342 -14.02 10.71 -41.53
N PHE A 343 -13.46 9.80 -40.73
CA PHE A 343 -12.42 8.88 -41.19
C PHE A 343 -12.96 7.95 -42.29
N VAL A 344 -14.12 7.34 -42.05
CA VAL A 344 -14.73 6.39 -43.01
C VAL A 344 -15.11 7.09 -44.32
N GLU A 345 -15.68 8.29 -44.28
CA GLU A 345 -16.04 9.05 -45.48
C GLU A 345 -14.79 9.48 -46.27
N ILE A 346 -13.72 9.89 -45.59
CA ILE A 346 -12.46 10.20 -46.27
C ILE A 346 -11.84 8.94 -46.91
N VAL A 347 -11.90 7.79 -46.25
CA VAL A 347 -11.42 6.52 -46.82
C VAL A 347 -12.28 6.09 -48.02
N LYS A 348 -13.60 6.31 -47.99
CA LYS A 348 -14.50 6.09 -49.14
C LYS A 348 -14.14 6.97 -50.33
N GLU A 349 -13.89 8.26 -50.09
CA GLU A 349 -13.46 9.21 -51.12
C GLU A 349 -12.15 8.74 -51.77
N LEU A 350 -11.16 8.39 -50.94
CA LEU A 350 -9.86 7.91 -51.42
C LEU A 350 -9.95 6.56 -52.13
N ALA A 351 -10.86 5.66 -51.72
CA ALA A 351 -11.14 4.41 -52.42
C ALA A 351 -11.72 4.68 -53.81
N ALA A 352 -12.68 5.59 -53.92
CA ALA A 352 -13.27 5.99 -55.19
C ALA A 352 -12.24 6.62 -56.14
N ASP A 353 -11.31 7.43 -55.62
CA ASP A 353 -10.21 8.03 -56.40
C ASP A 353 -9.28 6.98 -57.05
N VAL A 354 -9.23 5.76 -56.51
CA VAL A 354 -8.46 4.63 -57.05
C VAL A 354 -9.34 3.56 -57.70
N GLY A 355 -10.63 3.82 -57.89
CA GLY A 355 -11.56 2.90 -58.56
C GLY A 355 -11.95 1.68 -57.72
N LEU A 356 -11.78 1.75 -56.39
CA LEU A 356 -12.15 0.71 -55.45
C LEU A 356 -13.47 1.08 -54.75
N SER A 357 -14.29 0.07 -54.48
CA SER A 357 -15.45 0.19 -53.58
C SER A 357 -15.09 -0.46 -52.25
N LEU A 358 -15.61 0.08 -51.14
CA LEU A 358 -15.41 -0.56 -49.84
C LEU A 358 -15.97 -2.00 -49.90
N PRO A 359 -15.24 -3.00 -49.40
CA PRO A 359 -15.67 -4.39 -49.46
C PRO A 359 -17.00 -4.58 -48.73
N GLU A 360 -17.94 -5.29 -49.36
CA GLU A 360 -19.15 -5.80 -48.69
C GLU A 360 -18.70 -6.85 -47.65
N PRO A 361 -19.20 -6.79 -46.39
CA PRO A 361 -18.78 -7.72 -45.36
C PRO A 361 -19.24 -9.14 -45.73
N GLN A 362 -18.29 -9.98 -46.17
CA GLN A 362 -18.56 -11.40 -46.34
C GLN A 362 -18.78 -12.07 -44.98
N SER A 363 -19.85 -12.87 -44.90
CA SER A 363 -20.18 -13.69 -43.75
C SER A 363 -19.08 -14.73 -43.48
N LEU A 364 -18.40 -14.63 -42.35
CA LEU A 364 -17.54 -15.71 -41.83
C LEU A 364 -17.86 -15.99 -40.36
N TYR A 365 -18.98 -16.70 -40.15
CA TYR A 365 -18.97 -17.82 -39.23
C TYR A 365 -18.41 -19.00 -40.01
N GLN A 366 -17.17 -19.42 -39.72
CA GLN A 366 -16.64 -20.79 -39.83
C GLN A 366 -15.11 -20.77 -39.93
N SER A 367 -14.46 -21.08 -38.80
CA SER A 367 -13.32 -22.00 -38.65
C SER A 367 -12.51 -21.54 -37.43
N GLY A 368 -12.38 -22.43 -36.45
CA GLY A 368 -11.59 -22.21 -35.24
C GLY A 368 -10.14 -21.87 -35.59
N PHE A 369 -9.61 -20.86 -34.92
CA PHE A 369 -8.20 -20.58 -34.87
C PHE A 369 -7.80 -20.71 -33.40
N GLU A 370 -7.15 -21.83 -33.05
CA GLU A 370 -6.37 -21.93 -31.83
C GLU A 370 -5.11 -21.06 -32.02
N PRO A 371 -4.73 -20.21 -31.04
CA PRO A 371 -3.48 -19.48 -31.09
C PRO A 371 -2.29 -20.40 -30.81
N ASP A 372 -1.22 -20.19 -31.58
CA ASP A 372 0.04 -20.94 -31.53
C ASP A 372 0.73 -20.80 -30.15
N PRO A 373 0.87 -21.90 -29.37
CA PRO A 373 1.47 -21.91 -28.04
C PRO A 373 2.92 -21.40 -27.99
N GLN A 374 3.66 -21.42 -29.12
CA GLN A 374 5.06 -20.94 -29.13
C GLN A 374 5.17 -19.41 -29.10
N GLN A 375 4.23 -18.67 -29.68
CA GLN A 375 4.24 -17.20 -29.63
C GLN A 375 3.91 -16.66 -28.23
N TYR A 376 3.06 -17.37 -27.50
CA TYR A 376 2.69 -17.02 -26.14
C TYR A 376 3.82 -17.28 -25.13
N LEU A 377 4.57 -18.39 -25.31
CA LEU A 377 5.77 -18.69 -24.51
C LEU A 377 6.94 -17.70 -24.73
N GLU A 378 6.95 -16.99 -25.86
CA GLU A 378 7.98 -16.00 -26.19
C GLU A 378 7.63 -14.59 -25.66
N TYR A 379 6.34 -14.32 -25.49
CA TYR A 379 5.80 -13.15 -24.78
C TYR A 379 6.08 -13.24 -23.27
N LEU A 380 5.80 -14.40 -22.64
CA LEU A 380 6.04 -14.64 -21.21
C LEU A 380 7.51 -14.53 -20.79
N LYS A 381 8.46 -14.90 -21.68
CA LYS A 381 9.90 -14.76 -21.41
C LYS A 381 10.38 -13.31 -21.37
N GLN A 382 9.64 -12.37 -21.96
CA GLN A 382 10.00 -10.95 -22.02
C GLN A 382 9.44 -10.17 -20.82
N GLU A 383 8.31 -10.59 -20.24
CA GLU A 383 7.77 -9.98 -19.00
C GLU A 383 8.59 -10.33 -17.75
N THR A 384 9.14 -11.55 -17.65
CA THR A 384 10.03 -11.95 -16.53
C THR A 384 11.31 -11.10 -16.41
N LEU A 385 11.77 -10.47 -17.49
CA LEU A 385 12.98 -9.63 -17.49
C LEU A 385 12.74 -8.20 -16.97
N VAL A 386 11.48 -7.75 -16.95
CA VAL A 386 11.08 -6.41 -16.48
C VAL A 386 10.81 -6.42 -14.97
N GLU A 387 10.29 -7.52 -14.43
CA GLU A 387 10.03 -7.68 -12.99
C GLU A 387 11.32 -7.78 -12.17
N GLU A 388 12.34 -8.50 -12.65
CA GLU A 388 13.66 -8.57 -11.99
C GLU A 388 14.37 -7.21 -11.92
N THR A 389 14.08 -6.27 -12.83
CA THR A 389 14.69 -4.93 -12.82
C THR A 389 14.02 -3.97 -11.82
N ILE A 390 12.74 -4.18 -11.52
CA ILE A 390 11.96 -3.37 -10.56
C ILE A 390 12.31 -3.78 -9.12
N GLU A 391 12.48 -5.08 -8.85
CA GLU A 391 12.90 -5.57 -7.53
C GLU A 391 14.31 -5.09 -7.13
N LEU A 392 15.23 -4.96 -8.09
CA LEU A 392 16.57 -4.42 -7.87
C LEU A 392 16.59 -2.91 -7.58
N GLU A 393 15.71 -2.13 -8.21
CA GLU A 393 15.56 -0.69 -7.95
C GLU A 393 14.92 -0.41 -6.56
N GLU A 394 13.96 -1.24 -6.11
CA GLU A 394 13.35 -1.11 -4.78
C GLU A 394 14.29 -1.53 -3.63
N ALA A 395 15.15 -2.53 -3.85
CA ALA A 395 16.17 -2.94 -2.89
C ALA A 395 17.23 -1.85 -2.68
N PHE A 396 17.60 -1.11 -3.73
CA PHE A 396 18.58 -0.03 -3.67
C PHE A 396 18.05 1.20 -2.90
N ILE A 397 16.77 1.51 -3.02
CA ILE A 397 16.11 2.60 -2.29
C ILE A 397 15.95 2.28 -0.80
N LYS A 398 15.62 1.02 -0.44
CA LYS A 398 15.54 0.55 0.96
C LYS A 398 16.89 0.54 1.68
N ALA A 399 17.99 0.28 0.97
CA ALA A 399 19.33 0.32 1.53
C ALA A 399 19.77 1.75 1.88
N ALA A 400 19.47 2.72 1.02
CA ALA A 400 19.80 4.14 1.23
C ALA A 400 19.01 4.79 2.40
N ASP A 401 17.77 4.33 2.65
CA ASP A 401 16.93 4.85 3.74
C ASP A 401 17.32 4.29 5.12
N LYS A 402 17.95 3.10 5.15
CA LYS A 402 18.46 2.44 6.36
C LYS A 402 19.75 3.10 6.88
N GLU A 403 20.59 3.61 5.98
CA GLU A 403 21.83 4.32 6.29
C GLU A 403 21.54 5.73 6.84
N ARG A 404 20.54 6.42 6.27
CA ARG A 404 20.05 7.74 6.71
C ARG A 404 19.41 7.72 8.11
N GLN A 405 18.78 6.61 8.51
CA GLN A 405 18.22 6.45 9.86
C GLN A 405 19.25 6.07 10.93
N ALA A 406 20.43 5.59 10.53
CA ALA A 406 21.54 5.32 11.45
C ALA A 406 22.22 6.64 11.87
N GLU A 407 22.43 7.58 10.95
CA GLU A 407 23.07 8.88 11.21
C GLU A 407 22.21 9.83 12.07
N LEU A 408 20.87 9.78 11.94
CA LEU A 408 19.96 10.61 12.75
C LEU A 408 19.81 10.13 14.21
N LYS A 409 20.23 8.90 14.51
CA LYS A 409 20.15 8.31 15.86
C LYS A 409 21.34 8.65 16.76
N GLU A 410 22.48 9.05 16.18
CA GLU A 410 23.68 9.40 16.95
C GLU A 410 23.72 10.87 17.44
N LEU A 411 22.80 11.72 16.97
CA LEU A 411 22.83 13.17 17.25
C LEU A 411 22.02 13.63 18.48
N PHE A 412 21.39 12.73 19.27
CA PHE A 412 20.44 13.12 20.32
C PHE A 412 20.68 12.57 21.74
N VAL A 413 21.83 11.95 22.05
CA VAL A 413 21.98 11.17 23.31
C VAL A 413 22.88 11.80 24.40
N GLU A 414 23.56 12.92 24.19
CA GLU A 414 24.58 13.36 25.17
C GLU A 414 24.19 14.38 26.25
N ASN A 415 22.97 14.93 26.29
CA ASN A 415 22.64 16.00 27.26
C ASN A 415 21.57 15.72 28.34
N ASP A 416 21.04 14.49 28.49
CA ASP A 416 19.91 14.24 29.44
C ASP A 416 20.21 13.23 30.58
N ILE A 417 21.45 12.77 30.73
CA ILE A 417 21.78 11.68 31.67
C ILE A 417 22.20 12.17 33.07
N GLN A 418 22.70 13.41 33.23
CA GLN A 418 23.14 13.90 34.55
C GLN A 418 22.03 14.54 35.41
N ALA A 419 20.89 14.96 34.85
CA ALA A 419 19.79 15.54 35.61
C ALA A 419 18.83 14.50 36.25
N LYS A 420 18.69 13.31 35.65
CA LYS A 420 17.73 12.27 36.09
C LYS A 420 18.20 11.45 37.30
N ALA A 421 19.50 11.33 37.55
CA ALA A 421 20.05 10.54 38.66
C ALA A 421 19.82 11.16 40.05
N SER A 422 19.88 12.49 40.18
CA SER A 422 19.67 13.17 41.48
C SER A 422 18.18 13.26 41.90
N HIS A 423 17.25 13.13 40.95
CA HIS A 423 15.81 13.18 41.21
C HIS A 423 15.26 11.83 41.71
N TRP A 424 15.79 10.71 41.19
CA TRP A 424 15.39 9.36 41.57
C TRP A 424 15.77 9.01 43.03
N ILE A 425 16.97 9.39 43.47
CA ILE A 425 17.47 9.11 44.84
C ILE A 425 16.66 9.86 45.91
N LYS A 426 16.24 11.10 45.64
CA LYS A 426 15.38 11.89 46.56
C LYS A 426 13.96 11.34 46.68
N ASN A 427 13.44 10.67 45.65
CA ASN A 427 12.11 10.07 45.65
C ASN A 427 12.06 8.71 46.36
N GLN A 428 13.10 7.89 46.29
CA GLN A 428 13.17 6.61 47.01
C GLN A 428 13.32 6.79 48.53
N LEU A 429 14.12 7.76 48.97
CA LEU A 429 14.27 8.10 50.41
C LEU A 429 12.98 8.72 51.00
N LYS A 430 12.18 9.43 50.19
CA LYS A 430 10.85 9.94 50.58
C LYS A 430 9.78 8.84 50.64
N LYS A 431 9.86 7.82 49.78
CA LYS A 431 8.96 6.64 49.81
C LYS A 431 9.20 5.79 51.06
N LEU A 432 10.46 5.55 51.43
CA LEU A 432 10.82 4.81 52.66
C LEU A 432 10.38 5.52 53.95
N LYS A 433 10.45 6.86 54.00
CA LYS A 433 9.91 7.66 55.13
C LYS A 433 8.38 7.74 55.18
N ARG A 434 7.69 7.55 54.04
CA ARG A 434 6.21 7.51 53.99
C ARG A 434 5.65 6.14 54.40
N LEU A 435 6.34 5.05 54.07
CA LEU A 435 5.97 3.69 54.49
C LEU A 435 6.07 3.48 56.00
N THR A 436 7.11 4.04 56.64
CA THR A 436 7.28 4.00 58.11
C THR A 436 6.27 4.85 58.88
N ASN A 437 5.71 5.90 58.26
CA ASN A 437 4.65 6.73 58.87
C ASN A 437 3.24 6.21 58.57
N TRP A 438 3.03 5.50 57.45
CA TRP A 438 1.74 4.89 57.11
C TRP A 438 1.43 3.69 58.02
N GLN A 439 2.43 2.87 58.37
CA GLN A 439 2.28 1.74 59.31
C GLN A 439 1.98 2.16 60.76
N LYS A 440 2.30 3.40 61.16
CA LYS A 440 1.91 3.94 62.48
C LYS A 440 0.49 4.52 62.51
N SER A 441 -0.20 4.63 61.37
CA SER A 441 -1.52 5.27 61.25
C SER A 441 -2.70 4.32 61.09
N GLN A 442 -2.48 3.00 61.10
CA GLN A 442 -3.53 1.98 60.89
C GLN A 442 -3.97 1.23 62.17
N GLN A 443 -3.51 1.63 63.36
CA GLN A 443 -4.11 1.19 64.63
C GLN A 443 -5.08 2.25 65.15
N GLY A 444 -6.33 2.23 64.66
CA GLY A 444 -7.37 3.08 65.23
C GLY A 444 -8.67 3.24 64.44
N GLN A 445 -9.35 2.13 64.06
CA GLN A 445 -10.81 2.02 63.75
C GLN A 445 -11.44 2.98 62.70
N PRO A 446 -12.72 2.81 62.26
CA PRO A 446 -13.59 1.64 62.18
C PRO A 446 -13.98 1.31 60.72
N SER A 447 -14.63 0.16 60.53
CA SER A 447 -15.19 -0.35 59.27
C SER A 447 -16.18 0.61 58.60
N ALA A 448 -16.03 0.79 57.29
CA ALA A 448 -16.92 1.54 56.42
C ALA A 448 -17.17 0.77 55.10
N PRO A 449 -18.31 1.01 54.44
CA PRO A 449 -19.48 0.16 54.47
C PRO A 449 -19.42 -0.93 53.39
N GLU A 450 -20.13 -2.02 53.69
CA GLU A 450 -20.46 -3.09 52.78
C GLU A 450 -21.05 -2.49 51.49
N LYS A 451 -20.33 -2.63 50.37
CA LYS A 451 -20.87 -2.28 49.06
C LYS A 451 -22.04 -3.22 48.81
N THR A 452 -23.24 -2.65 48.80
CA THR A 452 -24.48 -3.31 48.40
C THR A 452 -24.24 -4.04 47.07
N PRO A 453 -24.49 -5.35 46.98
CA PRO A 453 -24.48 -6.04 45.70
C PRO A 453 -25.63 -5.46 44.87
N LEU A 454 -25.32 -4.88 43.72
CA LEU A 454 -26.31 -4.53 42.70
C LEU A 454 -27.07 -5.81 42.29
N PRO A 455 -28.41 -5.88 42.40
CA PRO A 455 -29.17 -7.04 41.94
C PRO A 455 -29.40 -7.02 40.41
N SER A 456 -29.07 -8.16 39.77
CA SER A 456 -29.46 -8.71 38.44
C SER A 456 -29.41 -7.84 37.17
N ARG A 457 -28.28 -7.91 36.45
CA ARG A 457 -28.17 -7.79 34.98
C ARG A 457 -28.48 -9.16 34.35
N GLY A 458 -29.13 -9.21 33.18
CA GLY A 458 -29.35 -10.40 32.32
C GLY A 458 -29.63 -11.73 33.01
N TRP A 459 -30.89 -12.11 33.17
CA TRP A 459 -31.28 -13.42 33.73
C TRP A 459 -31.20 -14.53 32.67
N VAL A 460 -30.86 -15.76 33.09
CA VAL A 460 -30.64 -16.90 32.19
C VAL A 460 -31.83 -17.85 32.22
N ILE A 461 -32.32 -18.26 31.05
CA ILE A 461 -33.33 -19.33 30.92
C ILE A 461 -32.64 -20.58 30.39
N LYS A 462 -32.71 -21.68 31.14
CA LYS A 462 -32.37 -23.00 30.61
C LYS A 462 -33.52 -23.50 29.72
N TYR A 463 -33.22 -23.82 28.47
CA TYR A 463 -34.20 -24.24 27.49
C TYR A 463 -34.77 -25.61 27.83
N GLU A 464 -36.09 -25.70 27.84
CA GLU A 464 -36.84 -26.96 27.91
C GLU A 464 -37.96 -26.91 26.86
N PRO A 465 -38.14 -27.95 26.01
CA PRO A 465 -39.09 -27.93 24.90
C PRO A 465 -40.51 -27.48 25.30
N ASN A 466 -40.99 -27.96 26.46
CA ASN A 466 -42.35 -27.75 26.96
C ASN A 466 -42.56 -26.42 27.72
N LYS A 467 -41.52 -25.63 28.00
CA LYS A 467 -41.65 -24.35 28.70
C LYS A 467 -41.76 -23.19 27.70
N PRO A 468 -42.67 -22.22 27.90
CA PRO A 468 -42.75 -21.05 27.01
C PRO A 468 -41.48 -20.20 27.12
N LEU A 469 -41.07 -19.59 26.00
CA LEU A 469 -40.04 -18.56 25.96
C LEU A 469 -40.73 -17.19 25.80
N PRO A 470 -40.13 -16.09 26.29
CA PRO A 470 -40.75 -14.78 26.21
C PRO A 470 -40.80 -14.26 24.77
N THR A 471 -41.85 -13.51 24.45
CA THR A 471 -42.04 -12.80 23.18
C THR A 471 -41.35 -11.42 23.22
N PRO A 472 -41.02 -10.82 22.06
CA PRO A 472 -40.50 -9.45 22.00
C PRO A 472 -41.45 -8.42 22.63
N SER A 473 -42.76 -8.59 22.47
CA SER A 473 -43.75 -7.66 23.02
C SER A 473 -43.83 -7.72 24.54
N GLU A 474 -43.64 -8.89 25.15
CA GLU A 474 -43.57 -9.03 26.62
C GLU A 474 -42.33 -8.38 27.22
N LEU A 475 -41.25 -8.25 26.44
CA LEU A 475 -39.96 -7.71 26.87
C LEU A 475 -39.65 -6.33 26.27
N ALA A 476 -40.64 -5.61 25.76
CA ALA A 476 -40.43 -4.30 25.17
C ALA A 476 -39.81 -3.33 26.20
N GLY A 477 -38.58 -2.87 25.94
CA GLY A 477 -37.82 -1.98 26.83
C GLY A 477 -37.16 -2.66 28.03
N ILE A 478 -37.17 -4.00 28.09
CA ILE A 478 -36.53 -4.82 29.12
C ILE A 478 -35.43 -5.65 28.45
N GLU A 479 -34.28 -5.81 29.12
CA GLU A 479 -33.21 -6.67 28.60
C GLU A 479 -33.69 -8.13 28.49
N PRO A 480 -33.61 -8.75 27.30
CA PRO A 480 -34.05 -10.13 27.12
C PRO A 480 -33.12 -11.11 27.84
N PRO A 481 -33.66 -12.24 28.33
CA PRO A 481 -32.86 -13.27 28.95
C PRO A 481 -31.93 -13.95 27.94
N LYS A 482 -30.81 -14.47 28.42
CA LYS A 482 -29.98 -15.39 27.65
C LYS A 482 -30.58 -16.79 27.70
N ILE A 483 -30.84 -17.39 26.54
CA ILE A 483 -31.35 -18.76 26.41
C ILE A 483 -30.19 -19.75 26.34
N VAL A 484 -30.07 -20.64 27.32
CA VAL A 484 -29.04 -21.69 27.33
C VAL A 484 -29.66 -23.04 26.98
N PHE A 485 -29.13 -23.73 25.97
CA PHE A 485 -29.69 -24.99 25.45
C PHE A 485 -28.64 -26.10 25.34
N SER A 486 -29.07 -27.36 25.37
CA SER A 486 -28.18 -28.52 25.26
C SER A 486 -27.81 -28.83 23.78
N PRO A 487 -26.68 -29.53 23.53
CA PRO A 487 -26.32 -29.95 22.18
C PRO A 487 -27.45 -30.66 21.43
N GLY A 488 -27.66 -30.31 20.17
CA GLY A 488 -28.75 -30.84 19.33
C GLY A 488 -30.07 -30.06 19.37
N GLN A 489 -30.26 -29.13 20.32
CA GLN A 489 -31.49 -28.34 20.44
C GLN A 489 -31.46 -27.00 19.66
N ARG A 490 -30.34 -26.62 19.04
CA ARG A 490 -30.15 -25.30 18.37
C ARG A 490 -31.25 -24.97 17.37
N LYS A 491 -31.55 -25.90 16.45
CA LYS A 491 -32.57 -25.72 15.40
C LYS A 491 -33.98 -25.54 15.99
N GLU A 492 -34.29 -26.28 17.05
CA GLU A 492 -35.56 -26.20 17.75
C GLU A 492 -35.73 -24.83 18.44
N VAL A 493 -34.71 -24.37 19.16
CA VAL A 493 -34.70 -23.05 19.82
C VAL A 493 -34.91 -21.94 18.77
N ARG A 494 -34.16 -21.98 17.66
CA ARG A 494 -34.31 -21.01 16.57
C ARG A 494 -35.73 -20.99 16.01
N ALA A 495 -36.30 -22.16 15.71
CA ALA A 495 -37.66 -22.26 15.19
C ALA A 495 -38.69 -21.66 16.15
N LYS A 496 -38.52 -21.89 17.47
CA LYS A 496 -39.38 -21.31 18.50
C LYS A 496 -39.26 -19.79 18.59
N LEU A 497 -38.04 -19.25 18.51
CA LEU A 497 -37.82 -17.79 18.52
C LEU A 497 -38.46 -17.12 17.29
N ILE A 498 -38.36 -17.74 16.10
CA ILE A 498 -39.04 -17.28 14.89
C ILE A 498 -40.56 -17.27 15.09
N ALA A 499 -41.13 -18.35 15.64
CA ALA A 499 -42.57 -18.45 15.89
C ALA A 499 -43.08 -17.41 16.91
N LEU A 500 -42.24 -17.01 17.86
CA LEU A 500 -42.55 -15.97 18.85
C LEU A 500 -42.38 -14.54 18.31
N GLY A 501 -41.92 -14.39 17.06
CA GLY A 501 -41.77 -13.09 16.40
C GLY A 501 -40.47 -12.35 16.73
N TRP A 502 -39.47 -13.02 17.32
CA TRP A 502 -38.14 -12.42 17.44
C TRP A 502 -37.55 -12.19 16.06
N GLN A 503 -37.17 -10.95 15.74
CA GLN A 503 -36.50 -10.66 14.47
C GLN A 503 -35.01 -11.02 14.51
N PHE A 504 -34.33 -10.71 15.62
CA PHE A 504 -32.89 -10.96 15.77
C PHE A 504 -32.63 -11.96 16.89
N SER A 505 -31.96 -13.06 16.55
CA SER A 505 -31.35 -13.97 17.52
C SER A 505 -29.83 -13.91 17.39
N TYR A 506 -29.13 -13.97 18.52
CA TYR A 506 -27.68 -14.00 18.57
C TYR A 506 -27.18 -15.31 19.18
N ASP A 507 -26.65 -16.20 18.34
CA ASP A 507 -26.02 -17.45 18.76
C ASP A 507 -24.56 -17.23 19.17
N LYS A 508 -24.35 -17.13 20.49
CA LYS A 508 -23.05 -16.95 21.15
C LYS A 508 -22.39 -18.29 21.54
N SER A 509 -22.85 -19.41 20.98
CA SER A 509 -22.25 -20.73 21.29
C SER A 509 -20.75 -20.75 20.98
N PHE A 510 -20.01 -21.49 21.79
CA PHE A 510 -18.55 -21.65 21.68
C PHE A 510 -18.06 -22.02 20.27
N THR A 511 -16.83 -21.64 19.95
CA THR A 511 -16.18 -21.96 18.68
C THR A 511 -16.02 -23.48 18.53
N GLY A 512 -16.67 -24.06 17.52
CA GLY A 512 -16.70 -25.51 17.31
C GLY A 512 -17.90 -26.23 17.90
N ALA A 513 -18.89 -25.49 18.42
CA ALA A 513 -20.17 -26.03 18.85
C ALA A 513 -21.13 -26.43 17.70
N GLY A 514 -20.69 -26.35 16.43
CA GLY A 514 -21.47 -26.75 15.26
C GLY A 514 -22.46 -25.71 14.71
N LYS A 515 -22.33 -24.41 15.04
CA LYS A 515 -23.25 -23.35 14.58
C LYS A 515 -23.45 -23.35 13.05
N SER A 516 -22.36 -23.18 12.32
CA SER A 516 -22.34 -23.13 10.85
C SER A 516 -22.79 -24.47 10.25
N HIS A 517 -22.44 -25.58 10.89
CA HIS A 517 -22.88 -26.92 10.47
C HIS A 517 -24.41 -27.06 10.52
N ASP A 518 -25.04 -26.63 11.62
CA ASP A 518 -26.49 -26.67 11.81
C ASP A 518 -27.23 -25.68 10.89
N ALA A 519 -26.64 -24.50 10.63
CA ALA A 519 -27.15 -23.58 9.63
C ALA A 519 -27.15 -24.21 8.22
N GLY A 520 -26.09 -24.94 7.89
CA GLY A 520 -25.98 -25.75 6.66
C GLY A 520 -27.02 -26.86 6.54
N LEU A 521 -27.53 -27.38 7.67
CA LEU A 521 -28.58 -28.41 7.74
C LEU A 521 -29.99 -27.85 7.95
N THR A 522 -30.17 -26.53 7.85
CA THR A 522 -31.50 -25.92 7.97
C THR A 522 -32.21 -26.01 6.63
N GLU A 523 -33.37 -26.67 6.63
CA GLU A 523 -34.21 -26.84 5.45
C GLU A 523 -35.18 -25.64 5.29
N PRO A 524 -35.50 -25.22 4.05
CA PRO A 524 -36.58 -24.27 3.80
C PRO A 524 -37.91 -24.82 4.31
N ASP A 525 -38.76 -23.94 4.82
CA ASP A 525 -40.16 -24.29 5.09
C ASP A 525 -40.86 -24.55 3.76
N PRO A 526 -41.36 -25.78 3.48
CA PRO A 526 -41.96 -26.13 2.21
C PRO A 526 -43.24 -25.34 1.91
N ASP A 527 -43.89 -24.79 2.95
CA ASP A 527 -45.11 -23.98 2.82
C ASP A 527 -44.79 -22.46 2.72
N SER A 528 -43.52 -22.07 2.82
CA SER A 528 -43.07 -20.68 2.72
C SER A 528 -42.49 -20.36 1.35
N ILE A 529 -42.86 -19.21 0.80
CA ILE A 529 -42.21 -18.63 -0.39
C ILE A 529 -40.82 -18.04 -0.07
N GLY A 530 -40.46 -17.95 1.21
CA GLY A 530 -39.24 -17.32 1.69
C GLY A 530 -37.98 -18.18 1.44
N LYS A 531 -36.86 -17.49 1.22
CA LYS A 531 -35.52 -18.07 1.09
C LYS A 531 -34.79 -18.10 2.43
N ILE A 532 -33.75 -18.92 2.50
CA ILE A 532 -32.77 -18.89 3.58
C ILE A 532 -31.44 -18.39 3.02
N TRP A 533 -30.99 -17.25 3.54
CA TRP A 533 -29.70 -16.67 3.18
C TRP A 533 -28.62 -17.04 4.19
N TYR A 534 -27.45 -17.42 3.70
CA TYR A 534 -26.24 -17.60 4.50
C TYR A 534 -25.24 -16.50 4.13
N TRP A 535 -25.16 -15.47 4.95
CA TRP A 535 -24.29 -14.33 4.74
C TRP A 535 -22.90 -14.63 5.30
N ASP A 536 -21.91 -14.70 4.41
CA ASP A 536 -20.52 -14.98 4.75
C ASP A 536 -19.59 -14.15 3.86
N SER A 537 -18.61 -13.50 4.48
CA SER A 537 -17.58 -12.77 3.75
C SER A 537 -16.72 -13.67 2.86
N ASN A 538 -16.60 -14.95 3.21
CA ASN A 538 -15.84 -15.98 2.50
C ASN A 538 -16.76 -17.05 1.85
N HIS A 539 -18.00 -16.68 1.50
CA HIS A 539 -19.05 -17.59 1.00
C HIS A 539 -18.61 -18.58 -0.10
N ARG A 540 -17.75 -18.16 -1.03
CA ARG A 540 -17.21 -19.01 -2.11
C ARG A 540 -16.26 -20.10 -1.58
N ASN A 541 -15.41 -19.76 -0.62
CA ASN A 541 -14.42 -20.67 -0.04
C ASN A 541 -14.87 -21.15 1.34
N CYS A 542 -16.11 -21.63 1.42
CA CYS A 542 -16.73 -21.98 2.68
C CYS A 542 -15.96 -23.08 3.42
N SER A 543 -15.68 -22.85 4.71
CA SER A 543 -14.97 -23.79 5.58
C SER A 543 -15.89 -24.82 6.25
N THR A 544 -17.21 -24.76 5.98
CA THR A 544 -18.20 -25.70 6.51
C THR A 544 -18.82 -26.52 5.38
N ALA A 545 -18.63 -27.85 5.43
CA ALA A 545 -19.06 -28.75 4.36
C ALA A 545 -20.58 -28.73 4.13
N THR A 546 -21.41 -28.73 5.19
CA THR A 546 -22.88 -28.73 5.03
C THR A 546 -23.40 -27.46 4.35
N VAL A 547 -22.82 -26.30 4.66
CA VAL A 547 -23.15 -25.03 3.96
C VAL A 547 -22.70 -25.12 2.51
N ALA A 548 -21.47 -25.62 2.26
CA ALA A 548 -20.93 -25.72 0.92
C ALA A 548 -21.71 -26.65 0.00
N SER A 549 -22.23 -27.76 0.52
CA SER A 549 -23.02 -28.73 -0.24
C SER A 549 -24.48 -28.31 -0.43
N ASN A 550 -25.09 -27.68 0.57
CA ASN A 550 -26.54 -27.46 0.58
C ASN A 550 -26.96 -26.06 0.09
N TYR A 551 -26.06 -25.06 0.12
CA TYR A 551 -26.38 -23.69 -0.31
C TYR A 551 -25.75 -23.38 -1.67
N THR A 552 -26.51 -22.71 -2.53
CA THR A 552 -26.02 -22.25 -3.84
C THR A 552 -25.21 -20.97 -3.67
N ASP A 553 -24.00 -20.92 -4.23
CA ASP A 553 -23.13 -19.74 -4.16
C ASP A 553 -23.66 -18.59 -5.03
N MET A 554 -23.80 -17.41 -4.44
CA MET A 554 -24.21 -16.20 -5.16
C MET A 554 -23.08 -15.68 -6.04
N VAL A 555 -23.32 -15.69 -7.34
CA VAL A 555 -22.38 -15.17 -8.32
C VAL A 555 -22.20 -13.65 -8.17
N VAL A 556 -20.94 -13.22 -8.19
CA VAL A 556 -20.49 -11.82 -8.15
C VAL A 556 -19.84 -11.45 -9.49
N ARG A 557 -19.63 -10.16 -9.77
CA ARG A 557 -18.89 -9.74 -10.95
C ARG A 557 -17.40 -10.04 -10.75
N HIS A 558 -16.76 -10.71 -11.69
CA HIS A 558 -15.32 -10.95 -11.67
C HIS A 558 -14.75 -10.93 -13.09
N ASP A 559 -13.47 -10.60 -13.18
CA ASP A 559 -12.68 -10.67 -14.41
C ASP A 559 -11.69 -11.84 -14.36
N GLY A 560 -12.20 -13.03 -14.00
CA GLY A 560 -11.42 -14.26 -13.84
C GLY A 560 -11.22 -14.67 -12.37
N LEU A 561 -11.31 -15.97 -12.08
CA LEU A 561 -10.94 -16.56 -10.78
C LEU A 561 -9.89 -17.64 -10.96
N VAL A 562 -8.89 -17.65 -10.08
CA VAL A 562 -7.78 -18.63 -10.06
C VAL A 562 -7.76 -19.43 -8.77
N ALA A 563 -7.28 -20.67 -8.84
CA ALA A 563 -7.01 -21.47 -7.65
C ALA A 563 -5.83 -20.89 -6.86
N VAL A 564 -5.93 -20.95 -5.52
CA VAL A 564 -4.85 -20.69 -4.60
C VAL A 564 -4.08 -22.01 -4.40
N PRO A 565 -2.80 -22.09 -4.79
CA PRO A 565 -2.02 -23.31 -4.66
C PRO A 565 -1.99 -23.81 -3.20
N GLY A 566 -2.17 -25.11 -3.00
CA GLY A 566 -2.07 -25.76 -1.69
C GLY A 566 -3.22 -25.49 -0.71
N ARG A 567 -4.30 -24.78 -1.12
CA ARG A 567 -5.47 -24.53 -0.26
C ARG A 567 -6.74 -25.10 -0.86
N THR A 568 -7.52 -25.81 -0.05
CA THR A 568 -8.81 -26.37 -0.42
C THR A 568 -9.91 -25.95 0.54
N ASN A 569 -11.16 -25.93 0.05
CA ASN A 569 -12.34 -25.65 0.85
C ASN A 569 -12.79 -26.90 1.62
N ALA A 570 -13.91 -26.82 2.35
CA ALA A 570 -14.41 -27.94 3.15
C ALA A 570 -14.80 -29.20 2.35
N LEU A 571 -14.97 -29.09 1.03
CA LEU A 571 -15.28 -30.19 0.12
C LEU A 571 -14.02 -30.74 -0.58
N GLY A 572 -12.83 -30.20 -0.28
CA GLY A 572 -11.58 -30.57 -0.93
C GLY A 572 -11.36 -29.88 -2.29
N GLU A 573 -12.23 -28.96 -2.69
CA GLU A 573 -12.08 -28.19 -3.94
C GLU A 573 -11.07 -27.05 -3.74
N PRO A 574 -10.35 -26.62 -4.79
CA PRO A 574 -9.39 -25.52 -4.67
C PRO A 574 -10.02 -24.23 -4.14
N HIS A 575 -9.33 -23.54 -3.23
CA HIS A 575 -9.70 -22.17 -2.87
C HIS A 575 -9.57 -21.26 -4.08
N LEU A 576 -10.58 -20.42 -4.34
CA LEU A 576 -10.59 -19.47 -5.45
C LEU A 576 -10.34 -18.04 -4.97
N LYS A 577 -9.51 -17.31 -5.71
CA LYS A 577 -9.32 -15.85 -5.56
C LYS A 577 -9.56 -15.14 -6.89
N TYR A 578 -9.81 -13.83 -6.84
CA TYR A 578 -9.84 -13.00 -8.04
C TYR A 578 -8.48 -13.02 -8.73
N ALA A 579 -8.49 -13.15 -10.05
CA ALA A 579 -7.29 -12.96 -10.85
C ALA A 579 -6.84 -11.50 -10.80
N SER A 580 -5.60 -11.27 -10.42
CA SER A 580 -5.02 -9.95 -10.16
C SER A 580 -3.97 -9.53 -11.19
N THR A 581 -3.34 -10.49 -11.87
CA THR A 581 -2.36 -10.26 -12.95
C THR A 581 -2.90 -10.73 -14.30
N PRO A 582 -2.37 -10.25 -15.44
CA PRO A 582 -2.72 -10.77 -16.76
C PRO A 582 -2.55 -12.29 -16.87
N ASP A 583 -1.45 -12.84 -16.35
CA ASP A 583 -1.19 -14.29 -16.32
C ASP A 583 -2.25 -15.06 -15.52
N GLU A 584 -2.63 -14.55 -14.36
CA GLU A 584 -3.71 -15.16 -13.57
C GLU A 584 -5.04 -15.09 -14.32
N LYS A 585 -5.31 -14.02 -15.07
CA LYS A 585 -6.55 -13.91 -15.85
C LYS A 585 -6.60 -14.92 -16.99
N GLU A 586 -5.46 -15.25 -17.57
CA GLU A 586 -5.37 -16.25 -18.63
C GLU A 586 -5.44 -17.69 -18.09
N LEU A 587 -4.84 -17.94 -16.92
CA LEU A 587 -4.91 -19.20 -16.21
C LEU A 587 -6.18 -19.34 -15.34
N ALA A 588 -7.15 -18.42 -15.51
CA ALA A 588 -8.37 -18.41 -14.72
C ALA A 588 -9.17 -19.70 -14.95
N ILE A 589 -9.44 -20.42 -13.86
CA ILE A 589 -10.29 -21.62 -13.86
C ILE A 589 -11.72 -21.23 -14.20
N GLU A 590 -12.18 -20.10 -13.65
CA GLU A 590 -13.45 -19.51 -14.05
C GLU A 590 -13.18 -18.25 -14.89
N PRO A 591 -13.55 -18.25 -16.18
CA PRO A 591 -13.33 -17.10 -17.05
C PRO A 591 -14.17 -15.91 -16.60
N SER A 592 -13.77 -14.70 -17.02
CA SER A 592 -14.49 -13.46 -16.76
C SER A 592 -15.99 -13.58 -17.04
N ASN A 593 -16.84 -13.27 -16.05
CA ASN A 593 -18.30 -13.24 -16.21
C ASN A 593 -18.85 -11.83 -16.45
N CYS A 594 -17.98 -10.81 -16.33
CA CYS A 594 -18.31 -9.42 -16.55
C CYS A 594 -17.09 -8.62 -17.01
N PHE A 595 -17.08 -8.25 -18.28
CA PHE A 595 -16.04 -7.42 -18.91
C PHE A 595 -15.84 -6.02 -18.28
N GLN A 596 -16.81 -5.54 -17.50
CA GLN A 596 -16.74 -4.24 -16.83
C GLN A 596 -16.59 -4.36 -15.30
N ALA A 597 -16.20 -5.54 -14.79
CA ALA A 597 -16.06 -5.78 -13.35
C ALA A 597 -15.20 -4.69 -12.66
N ASP A 598 -14.04 -4.37 -13.24
CA ASP A 598 -13.12 -3.37 -12.70
C ASP A 598 -13.74 -1.96 -12.65
N THR A 599 -14.53 -1.57 -13.66
CA THR A 599 -15.21 -0.27 -13.69
C THR A 599 -16.25 -0.15 -12.57
N PHE A 600 -16.98 -1.23 -12.26
CA PHE A 600 -17.92 -1.27 -11.14
C PHE A 600 -17.19 -1.15 -9.79
N ILE A 601 -16.04 -1.80 -9.64
CA ILE A 601 -15.22 -1.75 -8.43
C ILE A 601 -14.70 -0.32 -8.20
N LYS A 602 -14.10 0.29 -9.23
CA LYS A 602 -13.56 1.66 -9.17
C LYS A 602 -14.60 2.70 -8.74
N LEU A 603 -15.82 2.65 -9.27
CA LEU A 603 -16.89 3.57 -8.87
C LEU A 603 -17.27 3.42 -7.39
N ARG A 604 -17.39 2.16 -6.93
CA ARG A 604 -17.70 1.86 -5.53
C ARG A 604 -16.60 2.38 -4.60
N GLU A 605 -15.33 2.15 -4.94
CA GLU A 605 -14.18 2.61 -4.16
C GLU A 605 -14.11 4.14 -4.05
N LYS A 606 -14.62 4.86 -5.05
CA LYS A 606 -14.74 6.32 -5.05
C LYS A 606 -15.96 6.85 -4.27
N GLY A 607 -16.75 5.97 -3.65
CA GLY A 607 -17.93 6.35 -2.86
C GLY A 607 -19.15 6.71 -3.71
N TYR A 608 -19.21 6.28 -4.98
CA TYR A 608 -20.35 6.50 -5.85
C TYR A 608 -21.19 5.23 -6.01
N THR A 609 -22.47 5.34 -5.71
CA THR A 609 -23.45 4.28 -5.99
C THR A 609 -24.25 4.65 -7.23
N ILE A 610 -24.23 3.79 -8.24
CA ILE A 610 -25.14 3.95 -9.38
C ILE A 610 -26.51 3.42 -8.96
N GLU A 611 -27.40 4.30 -8.49
CA GLU A 611 -28.81 3.96 -8.30
C GLU A 611 -29.48 3.84 -9.68
N PRO A 612 -30.01 2.67 -10.07
CA PRO A 612 -30.64 2.55 -11.36
C PRO A 612 -32.14 2.86 -11.27
N SER A 613 -32.59 3.91 -11.93
CA SER A 613 -33.93 3.92 -12.53
C SER A 613 -33.86 3.20 -13.89
N GLY A 614 -33.66 1.88 -13.89
CA GLY A 614 -33.61 1.07 -15.12
C GLY A 614 -32.41 0.13 -15.23
N LEU A 615 -31.89 -0.06 -16.45
CA LEU A 615 -30.64 -0.79 -16.64
C LEU A 615 -29.47 0.11 -16.22
N ASN A 616 -28.52 -0.40 -15.44
CA ASN A 616 -27.33 0.36 -15.04
C ASN A 616 -26.60 0.94 -16.29
N PRO A 617 -26.21 2.22 -16.34
CA PRO A 617 -25.57 2.85 -17.51
C PRO A 617 -24.34 2.12 -18.05
N LEU A 618 -23.50 1.54 -17.18
CA LEU A 618 -22.39 0.68 -17.60
C LEU A 618 -22.91 -0.55 -18.36
N CYS A 619 -23.96 -1.18 -17.85
CA CYS A 619 -24.62 -2.29 -18.52
C CYS A 619 -25.35 -1.86 -19.80
N GLN A 620 -25.84 -0.62 -19.90
CA GLN A 620 -26.46 -0.08 -21.12
C GLN A 620 -25.43 0.02 -22.25
N ASN A 621 -24.23 0.51 -21.94
CA ASN A 621 -23.13 0.67 -22.89
C ASN A 621 -22.29 -0.59 -23.11
N CYS A 622 -22.60 -1.69 -22.43
CA CYS A 622 -21.89 -2.95 -22.53
C CYS A 622 -21.90 -3.51 -23.99
N PRO A 623 -20.76 -4.03 -24.51
CA PRO A 623 -20.71 -4.61 -25.85
C PRO A 623 -21.63 -5.84 -26.02
N PHE A 624 -21.94 -6.50 -24.91
CA PHE A 624 -22.84 -7.65 -24.85
C PHE A 624 -24.33 -7.24 -24.66
N ASN A 625 -24.63 -5.93 -24.72
CA ASN A 625 -25.97 -5.37 -24.73
C ASN A 625 -26.39 -4.97 -26.16
N ARG A 626 -26.90 -5.93 -26.95
CA ARG A 626 -27.41 -5.68 -28.32
C ARG A 626 -28.91 -5.38 -28.28
N GLY A 627 -29.28 -4.17 -28.71
CA GLY A 627 -30.61 -3.58 -28.53
C GLY A 627 -31.61 -3.73 -29.69
N ASP A 628 -31.30 -4.41 -30.79
CA ASP A 628 -32.16 -4.36 -32.01
C ASP A 628 -32.44 -5.72 -32.68
N SER A 629 -32.20 -6.84 -32.01
CA SER A 629 -32.60 -8.18 -32.50
C SER A 629 -33.57 -8.82 -31.51
N ASP A 630 -34.62 -9.46 -32.01
CA ASP A 630 -35.65 -10.18 -31.23
C ASP A 630 -35.08 -11.20 -30.23
N ASP A 631 -33.78 -11.52 -30.32
CA ASP A 631 -33.04 -12.41 -29.43
C ASP A 631 -32.36 -11.77 -28.19
N GLY A 632 -32.48 -10.46 -27.95
CA GLY A 632 -32.27 -9.70 -26.69
C GLY A 632 -31.14 -10.05 -25.67
N TYR A 633 -30.43 -9.05 -25.15
CA TYR A 633 -29.66 -9.05 -23.88
C TYR A 633 -28.83 -10.33 -23.53
N ASN A 634 -27.71 -10.58 -24.23
CA ASN A 634 -26.87 -11.77 -24.01
C ASN A 634 -26.47 -11.99 -22.53
N CYS A 635 -26.06 -10.94 -21.80
CA CYS A 635 -25.67 -11.08 -20.38
C CYS A 635 -26.82 -11.48 -19.45
N ALA A 636 -28.07 -11.18 -19.80
CA ALA A 636 -29.25 -11.54 -19.00
C ALA A 636 -29.82 -12.93 -19.37
N LYS A 637 -29.55 -13.42 -20.59
CA LYS A 637 -30.10 -14.68 -21.11
C LYS A 637 -29.11 -15.84 -21.16
N ASN A 638 -27.80 -15.57 -21.22
CA ASN A 638 -26.77 -16.58 -21.37
C ASN A 638 -25.43 -16.11 -20.75
N SER A 639 -24.43 -16.98 -20.70
CA SER A 639 -23.07 -16.70 -20.24
C SER A 639 -22.00 -17.07 -21.26
N GLY A 640 -20.86 -16.39 -21.22
CA GLY A 640 -19.68 -16.63 -22.05
C GLY A 640 -18.51 -15.77 -21.59
N MET A 641 -17.40 -15.77 -22.34
CA MET A 641 -16.21 -15.00 -21.97
C MET A 641 -16.54 -13.48 -21.92
N GLY A 642 -16.43 -12.88 -20.74
CA GLY A 642 -16.69 -11.47 -20.48
C GLY A 642 -18.17 -11.09 -20.26
N PHE A 643 -19.11 -12.04 -20.25
CA PHE A 643 -20.53 -11.76 -19.98
C PHE A 643 -21.29 -12.93 -19.36
N GLY A 644 -22.41 -12.65 -18.70
CA GLY A 644 -23.27 -13.68 -18.13
C GLY A 644 -23.57 -13.52 -16.66
N TYR A 645 -22.91 -12.57 -15.98
CA TYR A 645 -23.19 -12.24 -14.59
C TYR A 645 -24.69 -12.12 -14.28
N ARG A 646 -25.48 -11.41 -15.12
CA ARG A 646 -26.92 -11.23 -14.85
C ARG A 646 -27.71 -12.53 -15.00
N HIS A 647 -27.40 -13.34 -16.00
CA HIS A 647 -28.00 -14.65 -16.22
C HIS A 647 -27.69 -15.62 -15.09
N GLN A 648 -26.40 -15.79 -14.77
CA GLN A 648 -25.92 -16.64 -13.68
C GLN A 648 -26.53 -16.23 -12.33
N ARG A 649 -26.54 -14.92 -12.05
CA ARG A 649 -27.17 -14.40 -10.84
C ARG A 649 -28.67 -14.66 -10.78
N ALA A 650 -29.39 -14.53 -11.91
CA ALA A 650 -30.82 -14.84 -11.96
C ALA A 650 -31.08 -16.32 -11.65
N MET A 651 -30.29 -17.24 -12.19
CA MET A 651 -30.39 -18.68 -11.87
C MET A 651 -30.18 -18.97 -10.38
N VAL A 652 -29.23 -18.31 -9.73
CA VAL A 652 -29.02 -18.49 -8.28
C VAL A 652 -30.20 -17.94 -7.48
N MET A 653 -30.79 -16.80 -7.91
CA MET A 653 -31.96 -16.22 -7.24
C MET A 653 -33.22 -17.10 -7.33
N GLU A 654 -33.27 -18.09 -8.21
CA GLU A 654 -34.35 -19.09 -8.25
C GLU A 654 -34.26 -20.10 -7.10
N GLN A 655 -33.08 -20.27 -6.49
CA GLN A 655 -32.85 -21.24 -5.41
C GLN A 655 -33.44 -20.78 -4.07
N HIS A 656 -33.78 -21.72 -3.19
CA HIS A 656 -34.29 -21.41 -1.83
C HIS A 656 -33.17 -21.25 -0.79
N LEU A 657 -32.03 -21.90 -0.97
CA LEU A 657 -30.87 -21.85 -0.08
C LEU A 657 -29.72 -21.14 -0.81
N ILE A 658 -29.37 -19.93 -0.37
CA ILE A 658 -28.39 -19.07 -1.04
C ILE A 658 -27.31 -18.65 -0.06
N ARG A 659 -26.04 -18.84 -0.40
CA ARG A 659 -24.90 -18.28 0.34
C ARG A 659 -24.28 -17.11 -0.42
N ALA A 660 -23.94 -16.03 0.26
CA ALA A 660 -23.48 -14.81 -0.40
C ALA A 660 -22.70 -13.88 0.53
N ASN A 661 -21.91 -12.98 -0.03
CA ASN A 661 -21.43 -11.81 0.70
C ASN A 661 -22.58 -10.80 0.89
N LEU A 662 -22.75 -10.27 2.10
CA LEU A 662 -23.82 -9.31 2.44
C LEU A 662 -23.78 -8.03 1.59
N SER A 663 -22.58 -7.58 1.17
CA SER A 663 -22.45 -6.43 0.26
C SER A 663 -23.01 -6.68 -1.15
N SER A 664 -23.23 -7.94 -1.50
CA SER A 664 -23.85 -8.35 -2.77
C SER A 664 -25.34 -8.63 -2.64
N ALA A 665 -25.96 -8.32 -1.50
CA ALA A 665 -27.40 -8.45 -1.31
C ALA A 665 -28.17 -7.53 -2.27
N PRO A 666 -29.27 -8.03 -2.88
CA PRO A 666 -30.28 -7.18 -3.51
C PRO A 666 -30.73 -6.00 -2.63
N GLU A 667 -31.11 -4.90 -3.27
CA GLU A 667 -31.65 -3.74 -2.55
C GLU A 667 -32.98 -4.10 -1.88
N PRO A 668 -33.18 -3.85 -0.58
CA PRO A 668 -34.44 -4.17 0.08
C PRO A 668 -35.58 -3.30 -0.46
N ALA A 669 -36.77 -3.87 -0.60
CA ALA A 669 -37.98 -3.09 -0.79
C ALA A 669 -38.19 -2.19 0.42
N VAL A 670 -38.40 -0.88 0.20
CA VAL A 670 -38.57 0.09 1.30
C VAL A 670 -39.79 -0.29 2.13
N ILE A 671 -39.56 -0.92 3.28
CA ILE A 671 -40.57 -1.11 4.33
C ILE A 671 -40.50 0.18 5.16
N SER A 672 -41.45 1.09 4.96
CA SER A 672 -41.54 2.33 5.75
C SER A 672 -41.78 1.97 7.22
N THR A 673 -40.70 1.88 7.99
CA THR A 673 -40.78 1.85 9.45
C THR A 673 -40.61 3.30 9.92
N ARG A 674 -41.74 3.92 10.31
CA ARG A 674 -41.85 5.29 10.85
C ARG A 674 -41.59 6.43 9.85
N ASP A 675 -42.55 6.70 8.98
CA ASP A 675 -43.08 8.06 8.75
C ASP A 675 -44.24 8.03 7.76
N ALA A 676 -45.32 8.73 8.14
CA ALA A 676 -46.58 8.78 7.42
C ALA A 676 -46.46 9.60 6.12
N SER A 677 -45.91 9.00 5.07
CA SER A 677 -46.21 9.34 3.67
C SER A 677 -45.65 8.24 2.77
N PRO A 678 -46.50 7.45 2.09
CA PRO A 678 -46.03 6.46 1.14
C PRO A 678 -45.43 7.18 -0.06
N LYS A 679 -44.10 7.37 -0.08
CA LYS A 679 -43.39 7.51 -1.36
C LYS A 679 -43.64 6.18 -2.07
N LYS A 680 -44.39 6.21 -3.18
CA LYS A 680 -44.60 5.03 -4.02
C LYS A 680 -43.23 4.40 -4.30
N PRO A 681 -42.98 3.14 -3.90
CA PRO A 681 -41.75 2.47 -4.22
C PRO A 681 -41.59 2.46 -5.74
N ASN A 682 -40.38 2.68 -6.24
CA ASN A 682 -40.07 2.38 -7.62
C ASN A 682 -39.97 0.85 -7.74
N THR A 683 -41.11 0.16 -7.80
CA THR A 683 -41.31 -1.29 -7.59
C THR A 683 -40.56 -2.22 -8.56
N LYS A 684 -39.72 -1.71 -9.46
CA LYS A 684 -39.07 -2.50 -10.51
C LYS A 684 -37.69 -3.07 -10.14
N HIS A 685 -37.06 -2.62 -9.05
CA HIS A 685 -35.64 -2.90 -8.77
C HIS A 685 -35.29 -3.32 -7.33
N THR A 686 -36.29 -3.51 -6.46
CA THR A 686 -36.09 -3.91 -5.06
C THR A 686 -36.51 -5.36 -4.81
N TYR A 687 -35.92 -6.00 -3.80
CA TYR A 687 -36.21 -7.37 -3.38
C TYR A 687 -36.93 -7.38 -2.02
N ASP A 688 -37.97 -8.21 -1.90
CA ASP A 688 -38.75 -8.34 -0.67
C ASP A 688 -38.16 -9.44 0.23
N TYR A 689 -37.52 -9.04 1.33
CA TYR A 689 -36.94 -9.94 2.33
C TYR A 689 -37.94 -10.36 3.43
N SER A 690 -39.18 -9.83 3.42
CA SER A 690 -40.11 -9.98 4.55
C SER A 690 -40.54 -11.42 4.86
N HIS A 691 -40.33 -12.34 3.92
CA HIS A 691 -40.58 -13.77 4.07
C HIS A 691 -39.28 -14.57 4.31
N ASP A 692 -38.12 -13.97 4.06
CA ASP A 692 -36.82 -14.61 4.08
C ASP A 692 -36.25 -14.65 5.50
N THR A 693 -35.52 -15.72 5.82
CA THR A 693 -34.69 -15.79 7.03
C THR A 693 -33.23 -15.86 6.66
N CYS A 694 -32.34 -15.53 7.58
CA CYS A 694 -30.92 -15.64 7.30
C CYS A 694 -30.06 -16.03 8.50
N PHE A 695 -28.86 -16.47 8.18
CA PHE A 695 -27.73 -16.64 9.08
C PHE A 695 -26.64 -15.66 8.69
N VAL A 696 -25.98 -15.05 9.67
CA VAL A 696 -24.82 -14.17 9.45
C VAL A 696 -23.62 -14.80 10.13
N GLU A 697 -22.71 -15.35 9.33
CA GLU A 697 -21.49 -15.98 9.80
C GLU A 697 -20.46 -14.93 10.21
N GLU A 698 -19.77 -15.17 11.33
CA GLU A 698 -18.85 -14.22 11.96
C GLU A 698 -19.45 -12.81 11.98
N ALA A 699 -20.61 -12.68 12.65
CA ALA A 699 -21.47 -11.50 12.54
C ALA A 699 -20.72 -10.18 12.77
N SER A 700 -19.79 -10.11 13.73
CA SER A 700 -18.98 -8.89 13.97
C SER A 700 -18.10 -8.46 12.80
N ARG A 701 -17.77 -9.37 11.88
CA ARG A 701 -16.90 -9.12 10.71
C ARG A 701 -17.69 -8.94 9.42
N THR A 702 -18.76 -9.72 9.27
CA THR A 702 -19.65 -9.63 8.11
C THR A 702 -20.51 -8.36 8.17
N LEU A 703 -20.87 -7.90 9.38
CA LEU A 703 -21.56 -6.64 9.60
C LEU A 703 -20.59 -5.45 9.64
N LYS A 704 -20.28 -4.91 8.46
CA LYS A 704 -19.54 -3.65 8.37
C LYS A 704 -20.49 -2.46 8.43
N GLY A 705 -20.78 -2.01 9.65
CA GLY A 705 -21.61 -0.81 9.90
C GLY A 705 -20.92 0.52 9.54
N ILE A 706 -19.70 0.47 9.00
CA ILE A 706 -18.92 1.63 8.55
C ILE A 706 -18.29 1.38 7.18
N GLU A 707 -17.91 2.45 6.51
CA GLU A 707 -17.04 2.44 5.34
C GLU A 707 -16.02 3.59 5.40
N THR A 708 -14.99 3.49 4.56
CA THR A 708 -13.90 4.46 4.52
C THR A 708 -13.77 5.05 3.12
N ILE A 709 -13.70 6.37 3.04
CA ILE A 709 -13.43 7.11 1.79
C ILE A 709 -12.09 7.82 1.94
N THR A 710 -11.25 7.77 0.91
CA THR A 710 -9.93 8.39 0.93
C THR A 710 -9.74 9.29 -0.29
N ALA A 711 -9.12 10.45 -0.11
CA ALA A 711 -8.77 11.37 -1.18
C ALA A 711 -7.35 11.92 -1.00
N ILE A 712 -6.70 12.23 -2.12
CA ILE A 712 -5.40 12.89 -2.17
C ILE A 712 -5.52 14.36 -2.57
N ASP A 713 -4.43 15.12 -2.52
CA ASP A 713 -4.40 16.56 -2.84
C ASP A 713 -5.01 16.88 -4.21
N LYS A 714 -4.75 16.05 -5.23
CA LYS A 714 -5.32 16.21 -6.58
C LYS A 714 -6.86 16.14 -6.55
N ASP A 715 -7.41 15.17 -5.84
CA ASP A 715 -8.86 14.96 -5.78
C ASP A 715 -9.55 16.14 -5.07
N LEU A 716 -8.97 16.59 -3.96
CA LEU A 716 -9.50 17.71 -3.19
C LEU A 716 -9.39 19.02 -3.97
N ALA A 717 -8.27 19.25 -4.66
CA ALA A 717 -8.12 20.42 -5.53
C ALA A 717 -9.19 20.46 -6.63
N GLN A 718 -9.48 19.31 -7.25
CA GLN A 718 -10.53 19.18 -8.26
C GLN A 718 -11.93 19.44 -7.67
N LEU A 719 -12.27 18.85 -6.52
CA LEU A 719 -13.55 19.09 -5.85
C LEU A 719 -13.73 20.57 -5.50
N TRP A 720 -12.70 21.23 -4.96
CA TRP A 720 -12.79 22.65 -4.63
C TRP A 720 -12.87 23.55 -5.87
N LEU A 721 -12.26 23.16 -6.99
CA LEU A 721 -12.43 23.85 -8.27
C LEU A 721 -13.86 23.76 -8.78
N GLU A 722 -14.50 22.59 -8.66
CA GLU A 722 -15.92 22.42 -8.98
C GLU A 722 -16.82 23.31 -8.10
N VAL A 723 -16.50 23.42 -6.80
CA VAL A 723 -17.20 24.34 -5.89
C VAL A 723 -17.04 25.80 -6.31
N GLU A 724 -15.82 26.22 -6.65
CA GLU A 724 -15.53 27.58 -7.11
C GLU A 724 -16.29 27.92 -8.40
N GLN A 725 -16.31 26.99 -9.37
CA GLN A 725 -16.99 27.19 -10.65
C GLN A 725 -18.52 27.11 -10.53
N GLY A 726 -19.03 26.29 -9.62
CA GLY A 726 -20.46 26.05 -9.45
C GLY A 726 -21.17 27.13 -8.63
N ASP A 727 -20.54 27.65 -7.58
CA ASP A 727 -21.08 28.74 -6.75
C ASP A 727 -20.00 29.43 -5.91
N GLU A 728 -19.58 30.61 -6.37
CA GLU A 728 -18.62 31.46 -5.67
C GLU A 728 -19.05 31.79 -4.22
N THR A 729 -20.36 31.91 -3.95
CA THR A 729 -20.84 32.24 -2.58
C THR A 729 -20.56 31.10 -1.62
N ILE A 730 -20.75 29.86 -2.06
CA ILE A 730 -20.47 28.67 -1.25
C ILE A 730 -18.96 28.52 -1.08
N TYR A 731 -18.18 28.74 -2.14
CA TYR A 731 -16.72 28.70 -2.07
C TYR A 731 -16.18 29.67 -1.01
N GLN A 732 -16.63 30.93 -1.04
CA GLN A 732 -16.20 31.94 -0.08
C GLN A 732 -16.62 31.59 1.35
N ALA A 733 -17.84 31.06 1.55
CA ALA A 733 -18.32 30.65 2.86
C ALA A 733 -17.53 29.46 3.47
N LEU A 734 -16.85 28.67 2.65
CA LEU A 734 -16.07 27.50 3.06
C LEU A 734 -14.54 27.73 2.96
N ALA A 735 -14.10 28.93 2.60
CA ALA A 735 -12.69 29.24 2.31
C ALA A 735 -11.78 28.98 3.51
N GLU A 736 -12.23 29.28 4.74
CA GLU A 736 -11.45 29.04 5.97
C GLU A 736 -11.23 27.54 6.21
N PHE A 737 -12.29 26.72 6.07
CA PHE A 737 -12.17 25.27 6.19
C PHE A 737 -11.28 24.68 5.09
N ARG A 738 -11.38 25.19 3.85
CA ARG A 738 -10.51 24.79 2.75
C ARG A 738 -9.05 25.07 3.07
N ALA A 739 -8.72 26.28 3.51
CA ALA A 739 -7.36 26.66 3.87
C ALA A 739 -6.80 25.76 4.98
N TYR A 740 -7.60 25.56 6.04
CA TYR A 740 -7.28 24.67 7.14
C TYR A 740 -6.98 23.24 6.66
N LEU A 741 -7.85 22.67 5.82
CA LEU A 741 -7.69 21.32 5.29
C LEU A 741 -6.40 21.15 4.49
N PHE A 742 -6.04 22.12 3.63
CA PHE A 742 -4.79 22.03 2.86
C PHE A 742 -3.55 22.20 3.73
N SER A 743 -3.57 23.09 4.73
CA SER A 743 -2.47 23.19 5.69
C SER A 743 -2.31 21.92 6.52
N ALA A 744 -3.42 21.27 6.89
CA ALA A 744 -3.42 19.95 7.52
C ALA A 744 -2.76 18.87 6.65
N LEU A 745 -3.09 18.84 5.35
CA LEU A 745 -2.55 17.85 4.39
C LEU A 745 -1.07 18.03 4.12
N ASN A 746 -0.61 19.28 4.03
CA ASN A 746 0.77 19.67 3.81
C ASN A 746 1.65 19.52 5.07
N GLY A 747 1.05 19.23 6.23
CA GLY A 747 1.77 19.12 7.50
C GLY A 747 2.27 20.47 8.03
N GLU A 748 1.59 21.56 7.71
CA GLU A 748 1.93 22.92 8.13
C GLU A 748 1.44 23.22 9.57
N ILE A 749 0.60 22.36 10.14
CA ILE A 749 0.03 22.50 11.48
C ILE A 749 0.99 21.87 12.51
N GLU A 750 1.59 22.70 13.36
CA GLU A 750 2.64 22.30 14.33
C GLU A 750 2.19 21.21 15.32
N ASN A 751 0.90 21.19 15.67
CA ASN A 751 0.34 20.22 16.63
C ASN A 751 0.17 18.80 16.06
N PHE A 752 0.41 18.61 14.77
CA PHE A 752 0.23 17.30 14.13
C PHE A 752 1.49 16.46 14.22
N HIS A 753 1.32 15.15 14.35
CA HIS A 753 2.46 14.27 14.48
C HIS A 753 3.23 14.19 13.14
N PRO A 754 4.54 14.51 13.08
CA PRO A 754 5.29 14.60 11.81
C PRO A 754 5.23 13.33 10.95
N ARG A 755 5.13 12.17 11.59
CA ARG A 755 5.04 10.86 10.92
C ARG A 755 3.62 10.34 10.67
N TYR A 756 2.66 10.70 11.52
CA TYR A 756 1.34 10.03 11.59
C TYR A 756 0.18 10.99 11.27
N GLY A 757 0.49 12.27 11.03
CA GLY A 757 -0.48 13.32 10.74
C GLY A 757 -1.41 13.61 11.92
N ALA A 758 -2.69 13.83 11.60
CA ALA A 758 -3.73 14.17 12.56
C ALA A 758 -4.76 13.04 12.73
N SER A 759 -5.03 12.69 13.98
CA SER A 759 -6.24 11.95 14.36
C SER A 759 -7.48 12.84 14.29
N HIS A 760 -8.68 12.26 14.38
CA HIS A 760 -9.94 13.03 14.40
C HIS A 760 -9.93 14.18 15.40
N TRP A 761 -9.57 13.92 16.66
CA TRP A 761 -9.53 14.97 17.68
C TRP A 761 -8.49 16.03 17.39
N ALA A 762 -7.28 15.63 17.00
CA ALA A 762 -6.24 16.59 16.63
C ALA A 762 -6.67 17.51 15.46
N PHE A 763 -7.43 16.96 14.50
CA PHE A 763 -7.99 17.75 13.40
C PHE A 763 -9.17 18.62 13.86
N MET A 764 -10.11 18.08 14.64
CA MET A 764 -11.32 18.81 15.05
C MET A 764 -11.04 19.92 16.06
N ASP A 765 -10.07 19.73 16.98
CA ASP A 765 -9.74 20.68 18.03
C ASP A 765 -9.13 21.98 17.49
N ASP A 766 -8.47 21.91 16.32
CA ASP A 766 -7.81 23.04 15.65
C ASP A 766 -8.60 23.55 14.43
N ALA A 767 -9.68 22.86 14.05
CA ALA A 767 -10.51 23.24 12.90
C ALA A 767 -11.27 24.56 13.14
N PRO A 768 -11.51 25.36 12.10
CA PRO A 768 -12.35 26.56 12.20
C PRO A 768 -13.79 26.20 12.59
N THR A 769 -14.53 27.16 13.14
CA THR A 769 -15.95 26.95 13.49
C THR A 769 -16.80 26.86 12.22
N PRO A 770 -17.69 25.86 12.08
CA PRO A 770 -18.63 25.79 10.96
C PRO A 770 -19.53 27.04 10.87
N PRO A 771 -19.82 27.55 9.66
CA PRO A 771 -20.72 28.69 9.50
C PRO A 771 -22.16 28.31 9.91
N GLU A 772 -22.93 29.25 10.46
CA GLU A 772 -24.30 28.98 10.96
C GLU A 772 -25.25 28.39 9.90
N ASN A 773 -25.03 28.71 8.62
CA ASN A 773 -25.82 28.21 7.49
C ASN A 773 -25.22 26.96 6.83
N ILE A 774 -24.29 26.23 7.47
CA ILE A 774 -23.57 25.09 6.88
C ILE A 774 -24.50 23.99 6.34
N GLU A 775 -25.61 23.69 7.02
CA GLU A 775 -26.61 22.71 6.52
C GLU A 775 -27.19 23.12 5.17
N TYR A 776 -27.51 24.41 5.00
CA TYR A 776 -28.02 24.93 3.74
C TYR A 776 -26.95 24.91 2.65
N LEU A 777 -25.69 25.23 2.98
CA LEU A 777 -24.57 25.16 2.04
C LEU A 777 -24.32 23.71 1.58
N ILE A 778 -24.32 22.74 2.48
CA ILE A 778 -24.17 21.31 2.15
C ILE A 778 -25.33 20.84 1.25
N LYS A 779 -26.57 21.21 1.59
CA LYS A 779 -27.73 20.88 0.75
C LYS A 779 -27.59 21.44 -0.66
N ARG A 780 -27.20 22.72 -0.77
CA ARG A 780 -26.92 23.40 -2.05
C ARG A 780 -25.80 22.71 -2.84
N LEU A 781 -24.71 22.32 -2.18
CA LEU A 781 -23.58 21.61 -2.80
C LEU A 781 -24.04 20.29 -3.43
N LYS A 782 -24.82 19.50 -2.70
CA LYS A 782 -25.42 18.24 -3.18
C LYS A 782 -26.34 18.46 -4.39
N GLU A 783 -27.08 19.56 -4.44
CA GLU A 783 -28.04 19.85 -5.51
C GLU A 783 -27.40 20.46 -6.77
N ARG A 784 -26.30 21.20 -6.64
CA ARG A 784 -25.78 22.07 -7.72
C ARG A 784 -24.37 21.80 -8.20
N ILE A 785 -23.52 21.17 -7.40
CA ILE A 785 -22.06 21.29 -7.56
C ILE A 785 -21.35 19.94 -7.60
N LEU A 786 -21.75 18.97 -6.78
CA LEU A 786 -21.08 17.67 -6.84
C LEU A 786 -21.52 16.89 -8.07
N LEU A 787 -20.51 16.54 -8.88
CA LEU A 787 -20.52 15.60 -10.00
C LEU A 787 -21.83 14.84 -10.13
N LYS A 788 -22.66 15.35 -11.03
CA LYS A 788 -23.79 14.62 -11.55
C LYS A 788 -23.26 13.36 -12.21
N LEU A 789 -23.43 12.22 -11.54
CA LEU A 789 -23.04 10.90 -12.06
C LEU A 789 -23.58 10.66 -13.48
N GLU A 790 -24.73 11.23 -13.82
CA GLU A 790 -25.29 11.24 -15.18
C GLU A 790 -24.32 11.78 -16.24
N ASP A 791 -23.52 12.80 -15.93
CA ASP A 791 -22.57 13.44 -16.86
C ASP A 791 -21.29 12.61 -17.05
N ILE A 792 -21.05 11.61 -16.19
CA ILE A 792 -19.90 10.69 -16.30
C ILE A 792 -20.16 9.59 -17.33
N PHE A 793 -21.43 9.23 -17.56
CA PHE A 793 -21.79 8.18 -18.49
C PHE A 793 -22.04 8.76 -19.87
N VAL A 794 -21.10 8.52 -20.79
CA VAL A 794 -21.25 8.98 -22.17
C VAL A 794 -22.28 8.12 -22.89
N GLU A 795 -23.34 8.74 -23.40
CA GLU A 795 -24.31 8.06 -24.27
C GLU A 795 -23.70 7.83 -25.65
N PRO A 796 -23.78 6.61 -26.21
CA PRO A 796 -23.22 6.31 -27.52
C PRO A 796 -24.02 7.02 -28.62
N GLU A 797 -23.31 7.60 -29.58
CA GLU A 797 -23.95 8.14 -30.79
C GLU A 797 -24.77 7.04 -31.50
N SER A 798 -25.91 7.43 -32.07
CA SER A 798 -26.82 6.52 -32.75
C SER A 798 -26.89 6.79 -34.25
N VAL A 799 -26.94 5.73 -35.05
CA VAL A 799 -27.19 5.82 -36.50
C VAL A 799 -28.63 5.41 -36.77
N THR A 800 -29.48 6.37 -37.12
CA THR A 800 -30.89 6.16 -37.46
C THR A 800 -31.13 6.35 -38.96
N GLY A 801 -32.24 5.83 -39.49
CA GLY A 801 -32.67 6.09 -40.88
C GLY A 801 -31.95 5.29 -41.97
N LEU A 802 -31.11 4.30 -41.62
CA LEU A 802 -30.50 3.41 -42.61
C LEU A 802 -31.53 2.41 -43.16
N GLY A 803 -31.81 2.47 -44.47
CA GLY A 803 -32.63 1.49 -45.16
C GLY A 803 -32.06 0.07 -45.03
N GLY A 804 -32.90 -0.96 -45.21
CA GLY A 804 -32.56 -2.37 -44.92
C GLY A 804 -31.27 -2.90 -45.56
N LYS A 805 -30.82 -2.30 -46.66
CA LYS A 805 -29.54 -2.58 -47.33
C LYS A 805 -28.31 -2.26 -46.48
N TRP A 806 -28.37 -1.29 -45.57
CA TRP A 806 -27.24 -0.79 -44.80
C TRP A 806 -27.26 -1.21 -43.33
N ARG A 807 -28.09 -2.20 -42.98
CA ARG A 807 -28.28 -2.67 -41.60
C ARG A 807 -26.98 -3.14 -40.96
N SER A 808 -26.10 -3.82 -41.70
CA SER A 808 -24.79 -4.29 -41.23
C SER A 808 -23.83 -3.13 -40.90
N LEU A 809 -23.74 -2.12 -41.78
CA LEU A 809 -22.95 -0.92 -41.56
C LEU A 809 -23.48 -0.10 -40.37
N GLY A 810 -24.81 0.00 -40.24
CA GLY A 810 -25.45 0.63 -39.08
C GLY A 810 -25.19 -0.11 -37.77
N ASN A 811 -25.02 -1.43 -37.80
CA ASN A 811 -24.65 -2.22 -36.63
C ASN A 811 -23.17 -2.05 -36.27
N PHE A 812 -22.28 -1.99 -37.27
CA PHE A 812 -20.86 -1.73 -37.07
C PHE A 812 -20.60 -0.34 -36.49
N ALA A 813 -21.22 0.70 -37.05
CA ALA A 813 -21.12 2.07 -36.53
C ALA A 813 -21.63 2.18 -35.09
N ARG A 814 -22.80 1.58 -34.79
CA ARG A 814 -23.32 1.49 -33.42
C ARG A 814 -22.36 0.78 -32.46
N ALA A 815 -21.67 -0.28 -32.90
CA ALA A 815 -20.70 -0.99 -32.08
C ALA A 815 -19.45 -0.13 -31.78
N HIS A 816 -18.98 0.63 -32.78
CA HIS A 816 -17.86 1.57 -32.63
C HIS A 816 -18.19 2.72 -31.68
N PHE A 817 -19.35 3.37 -31.85
CA PHE A 817 -19.77 4.47 -30.97
C PHE A 817 -19.97 3.99 -29.53
N LYS A 818 -20.50 2.78 -29.34
CA LYS A 818 -20.53 2.13 -28.02
C LYS A 818 -19.13 1.89 -27.45
N GLN A 819 -18.14 1.59 -28.27
CA GLN A 819 -16.75 1.43 -27.82
C GLN A 819 -16.14 2.77 -27.40
N GLU A 820 -16.27 3.81 -28.21
CA GLU A 820 -15.75 5.14 -27.88
C GLU A 820 -16.40 5.70 -26.61
N ALA A 821 -17.73 5.64 -26.50
CA ALA A 821 -18.46 6.07 -25.31
C ALA A 821 -18.00 5.30 -24.05
N ARG A 822 -17.71 3.99 -24.17
CA ARG A 822 -17.15 3.19 -23.06
C ARG A 822 -15.75 3.65 -22.65
N HIS A 823 -14.86 3.88 -23.60
CA HIS A 823 -13.50 4.35 -23.29
C HIS A 823 -13.53 5.72 -22.62
N GLN A 824 -14.36 6.65 -23.12
CA GLN A 824 -14.53 7.96 -22.51
C GLN A 824 -15.15 7.86 -21.11
N THR A 825 -16.19 7.03 -20.93
CA THR A 825 -16.78 6.78 -19.60
C THR A 825 -15.74 6.23 -18.62
N ALA A 826 -14.89 5.28 -19.05
CA ALA A 826 -13.83 4.74 -18.21
C ALA A 826 -12.79 5.81 -17.83
N GLU A 827 -12.40 6.67 -18.77
CA GLU A 827 -11.49 7.80 -18.53
C GLU A 827 -12.10 8.83 -17.58
N TYR A 828 -13.40 9.14 -17.71
CA TYR A 828 -14.11 10.02 -16.78
C TYR A 828 -14.19 9.41 -15.38
N ILE A 829 -14.48 8.11 -15.28
CA ILE A 829 -14.46 7.39 -14.00
C ILE A 829 -13.06 7.41 -13.40
N ASP A 830 -11.99 7.23 -14.18
CA ASP A 830 -10.61 7.28 -13.67
C ASP A 830 -10.24 8.66 -13.14
N ASN A 831 -10.74 9.74 -13.77
CA ASN A 831 -10.55 11.13 -13.34
C ASN A 831 -11.60 11.65 -12.33
N LEU A 832 -12.60 10.85 -11.97
CA LEU A 832 -13.64 11.21 -11.00
C LEU A 832 -13.05 11.29 -9.58
N PRO A 833 -13.09 12.44 -8.88
CA PRO A 833 -12.61 12.51 -7.49
C PRO A 833 -13.56 11.75 -6.55
N PRO A 834 -13.07 11.13 -5.47
CA PRO A 834 -13.91 10.46 -4.48
C PRO A 834 -14.95 11.41 -3.86
N ASN A 835 -16.15 10.92 -3.56
CA ASN A 835 -17.22 11.70 -2.93
C ASN A 835 -16.94 11.97 -1.43
N ILE A 836 -15.87 12.73 -1.14
CA ILE A 836 -15.34 12.90 0.21
C ILE A 836 -15.73 14.24 0.83
N LEU A 837 -15.84 15.31 0.02
CA LEU A 837 -15.98 16.68 0.53
C LEU A 837 -17.28 16.88 1.33
N ILE A 838 -18.41 16.37 0.82
CA ILE A 838 -19.69 16.42 1.54
C ILE A 838 -19.60 15.73 2.89
N HIS A 839 -19.00 14.53 2.92
CA HIS A 839 -18.86 13.77 4.14
C HIS A 839 -17.95 14.50 5.14
N ALA A 840 -16.87 15.14 4.67
CA ALA A 840 -15.98 15.93 5.51
C ALA A 840 -16.73 17.12 6.14
N LEU A 841 -17.52 17.85 5.37
CA LEU A 841 -18.29 19.01 5.86
C LEU A 841 -19.37 18.59 6.87
N GLU A 842 -20.06 17.48 6.64
CA GLU A 842 -21.08 16.98 7.57
C GLU A 842 -20.49 16.51 8.91
N ILE A 843 -19.30 15.90 8.89
CA ILE A 843 -18.59 15.51 10.11
C ILE A 843 -18.04 16.75 10.82
N TRP A 844 -17.41 17.66 10.09
CA TRP A 844 -16.90 18.93 10.62
C TRP A 844 -18.00 19.75 11.32
N ALA A 845 -19.18 19.80 10.70
CA ALA A 845 -20.36 20.47 11.25
C ALA A 845 -21.10 19.67 12.34
N SER A 846 -20.61 18.48 12.72
CA SER A 846 -21.26 17.57 13.67
C SER A 846 -22.71 17.21 13.30
N LEU A 847 -23.05 17.24 12.01
CA LEU A 847 -24.39 16.89 11.48
C LEU A 847 -24.58 15.38 11.40
N LYS A 848 -23.48 14.63 11.31
CA LYS A 848 -23.48 13.17 11.36
C LYS A 848 -22.24 12.65 12.10
N PRO A 849 -22.35 11.50 12.78
CA PRO A 849 -21.18 10.79 13.30
C PRO A 849 -20.21 10.39 12.17
N GLY A 850 -18.92 10.49 12.46
CA GLY A 850 -17.85 10.07 11.57
C GLY A 850 -16.49 10.51 12.10
N ALA A 851 -15.43 9.95 11.53
CA ALA A 851 -14.06 10.30 11.87
C ALA A 851 -13.34 10.94 10.67
N ILE A 852 -12.44 11.88 10.97
CA ILE A 852 -11.57 12.54 10.00
C ILE A 852 -10.13 12.20 10.36
N ARG A 853 -9.33 11.78 9.39
CA ARG A 853 -7.91 11.51 9.60
C ARG A 853 -7.10 12.07 8.46
N VAL A 854 -5.99 12.73 8.79
CA VAL A 854 -5.06 13.26 7.81
C VAL A 854 -3.71 12.61 8.02
N ASN A 855 -3.12 12.05 6.97
CA ASN A 855 -1.78 11.45 7.02
C ASN A 855 -1.08 11.57 5.66
N ARG A 856 -0.08 12.45 5.54
CA ARG A 856 0.77 12.63 4.34
C ARG A 856 -0.03 12.82 3.03
N HIS A 857 -0.46 14.05 2.73
CA HIS A 857 -1.18 14.38 1.48
C HIS A 857 -2.43 13.53 1.22
N ARG A 858 -3.02 12.99 2.29
CA ARG A 858 -4.15 12.07 2.23
C ARG A 858 -5.14 12.39 3.35
N LEU A 859 -6.39 12.57 2.94
CA LEU A 859 -7.56 12.68 3.80
C LEU A 859 -8.29 11.34 3.79
N THR A 860 -8.59 10.81 4.97
CA THR A 860 -9.38 9.59 5.14
C THR A 860 -10.56 9.88 6.05
N LEU A 861 -11.76 9.56 5.60
CA LEU A 861 -12.99 9.65 6.39
C LEU A 861 -13.52 8.26 6.69
N THR A 862 -13.94 8.04 7.94
CA THR A 862 -14.74 6.88 8.33
C THR A 862 -16.17 7.35 8.56
N ILE A 863 -17.11 6.72 7.86
CA ILE A 863 -18.53 7.10 7.83
C ILE A 863 -19.42 5.88 8.07
N GLY A 864 -20.63 6.10 8.59
CA GLY A 864 -21.58 5.02 8.81
C GLY A 864 -22.09 4.42 7.49
N ASN A 865 -22.15 3.08 7.43
CA ASN A 865 -22.71 2.33 6.30
C ASN A 865 -23.97 1.60 6.75
N GLN A 866 -25.14 2.11 6.35
CA GLN A 866 -26.43 1.60 6.80
C GLN A 866 -26.93 0.39 6.00
N ARG A 867 -26.42 0.17 4.78
CA ARG A 867 -26.94 -0.84 3.83
C ARG A 867 -26.96 -2.26 4.42
N PRO A 868 -25.88 -2.77 5.06
CA PRO A 868 -25.92 -4.10 5.67
C PRO A 868 -27.03 -4.24 6.72
N GLY A 869 -27.20 -3.22 7.57
CA GLY A 869 -28.26 -3.17 8.57
C GLY A 869 -29.65 -3.10 7.95
N GLU A 870 -29.85 -2.30 6.90
CA GLU A 870 -31.12 -2.19 6.17
C GLU A 870 -31.56 -3.52 5.56
N VAL A 871 -30.64 -4.22 4.90
CA VAL A 871 -30.89 -5.56 4.33
C VAL A 871 -31.33 -6.52 5.43
N LEU A 872 -30.62 -6.58 6.54
CA LEU A 872 -30.94 -7.52 7.63
C LEU A 872 -32.23 -7.14 8.36
N ARG A 873 -32.50 -5.86 8.59
CA ARG A 873 -33.78 -5.37 9.17
C ARG A 873 -34.98 -5.63 8.26
N ALA A 874 -34.78 -5.88 6.97
CA ALA A 874 -35.85 -6.26 6.05
C ALA A 874 -36.22 -7.77 6.12
N HIS A 875 -35.38 -8.61 6.72
CA HIS A 875 -35.65 -10.05 6.85
C HIS A 875 -36.70 -10.34 7.92
N LYS A 876 -37.44 -11.44 7.74
CA LYS A 876 -38.35 -11.99 8.76
C LYS A 876 -37.62 -12.35 10.05
N HIS A 877 -36.47 -13.00 9.91
CA HIS A 877 -35.62 -13.41 11.03
C HIS A 877 -34.15 -13.47 10.63
N VAL A 878 -33.28 -13.01 11.52
CA VAL A 878 -31.82 -12.98 11.37
C VAL A 878 -31.20 -13.72 12.56
N THR A 879 -30.38 -14.73 12.26
CA THR A 879 -29.54 -15.41 13.26
C THR A 879 -28.11 -14.95 13.11
N LEU A 880 -27.63 -14.14 14.05
CA LEU A 880 -26.25 -13.68 14.13
C LEU A 880 -25.42 -14.81 14.76
N MET A 881 -24.36 -15.28 14.10
CA MET A 881 -23.51 -16.34 14.61
C MET A 881 -22.12 -15.78 14.91
N ASP A 882 -21.79 -15.62 16.19
CA ASP A 882 -20.47 -15.15 16.60
C ASP A 882 -20.19 -15.54 18.06
N ALA A 883 -19.10 -16.27 18.32
CA ALA A 883 -18.79 -16.71 19.68
C ALA A 883 -18.27 -15.56 20.57
N THR A 884 -17.68 -14.53 19.97
CA THR A 884 -16.86 -13.55 20.72
C THR A 884 -17.31 -12.11 20.57
N ALA A 885 -18.33 -11.84 19.75
CA ALA A 885 -18.89 -10.50 19.60
C ALA A 885 -19.62 -10.00 20.87
N ASP A 886 -19.65 -8.69 21.02
CA ASP A 886 -20.49 -8.01 21.99
C ASP A 886 -21.88 -7.68 21.40
N LYS A 887 -22.94 -7.86 22.20
CA LYS A 887 -24.32 -7.63 21.74
C LYS A 887 -24.58 -6.16 21.44
N VAL A 888 -24.06 -5.24 22.24
CA VAL A 888 -24.25 -3.79 22.05
C VAL A 888 -23.54 -3.36 20.77
N GLN A 889 -22.36 -3.91 20.50
CA GLN A 889 -21.65 -3.68 19.25
C GLN A 889 -22.45 -4.19 18.03
N LEU A 890 -22.93 -5.44 18.06
CA LEU A 890 -23.74 -5.99 16.97
C LEU A 890 -24.98 -5.12 16.71
N ALA A 891 -25.65 -4.67 17.77
CA ALA A 891 -26.80 -3.78 17.68
C ALA A 891 -26.46 -2.43 17.04
N ALA A 892 -25.29 -1.85 17.36
CA ALA A 892 -24.81 -0.61 16.77
C ALA A 892 -24.55 -0.77 15.26
N HIS A 893 -23.88 -1.84 14.83
CA HIS A 893 -23.70 -2.12 13.39
C HIS A 893 -25.03 -2.38 12.65
N LEU A 894 -25.99 -3.01 13.33
CA LEU A 894 -27.32 -3.27 12.79
C LEU A 894 -28.23 -2.05 12.81
N GLY A 895 -27.91 -0.99 13.56
CA GLY A 895 -28.80 0.15 13.77
C GLY A 895 -30.11 -0.24 14.48
N VAL A 896 -30.05 -1.12 15.48
CA VAL A 896 -31.20 -1.58 16.27
C VAL A 896 -30.95 -1.40 17.77
N ASP A 897 -32.01 -1.48 18.58
CA ASP A 897 -31.88 -1.50 20.04
C ASP A 897 -31.24 -2.83 20.50
N PRO A 898 -30.23 -2.84 21.40
CA PRO A 898 -29.63 -4.08 21.89
C PRO A 898 -30.63 -5.07 22.51
N ASN A 899 -31.72 -4.59 23.11
CA ASN A 899 -32.76 -5.43 23.71
C ASN A 899 -33.70 -6.05 22.67
N SER A 900 -33.63 -5.63 21.40
CA SER A 900 -34.33 -6.30 20.29
C SER A 900 -33.63 -7.58 19.83
N ILE A 901 -32.43 -7.86 20.36
CA ILE A 901 -31.63 -9.05 20.06
C ILE A 901 -31.73 -10.03 21.23
N ILE A 902 -32.30 -11.21 21.01
CA ILE A 902 -32.31 -12.27 22.02
C ILE A 902 -31.06 -13.14 21.90
N GLU A 903 -30.35 -13.33 23.01
CA GLU A 903 -29.14 -14.17 23.05
C GLU A 903 -29.51 -15.64 23.26
N MET A 904 -28.82 -16.53 22.54
CA MET A 904 -28.85 -17.96 22.76
C MET A 904 -27.43 -18.53 22.81
N GLU A 905 -27.19 -19.51 23.67
CA GLU A 905 -25.87 -20.13 23.85
C GLU A 905 -26.04 -21.63 24.13
N GLN A 906 -25.33 -22.47 23.37
CA GLN A 906 -25.24 -23.89 23.69
C GLN A 906 -24.40 -24.08 24.96
N GLU A 907 -24.80 -24.99 25.84
CA GLU A 907 -23.99 -25.43 26.97
C GLU A 907 -22.55 -25.75 26.51
N ARG A 908 -21.57 -25.12 27.17
CA ARG A 908 -20.16 -25.21 26.76
C ARG A 908 -19.61 -26.61 27.04
N PRO A 909 -18.83 -27.20 26.11
CA PRO A 909 -18.13 -28.43 26.38
C PRO A 909 -17.00 -28.19 27.39
N ALA A 910 -16.71 -29.20 28.23
CA ALA A 910 -15.53 -29.16 29.09
C ALA A 910 -14.26 -29.29 28.22
N ILE A 911 -13.30 -28.38 28.40
CA ILE A 911 -12.04 -28.32 27.63
C ILE A 911 -10.81 -28.43 28.55
N ASN A 912 -10.94 -29.26 29.59
CA ASN A 912 -9.93 -29.45 30.62
C ASN A 912 -8.63 -30.09 30.09
N ASN A 913 -8.66 -30.63 28.88
CA ASN A 913 -7.53 -31.23 28.17
C ASN A 913 -6.72 -30.22 27.32
N LEU A 914 -6.98 -28.91 27.49
CA LEU A 914 -6.23 -27.84 26.86
C LEU A 914 -5.39 -27.07 27.90
N THR A 915 -4.10 -26.91 27.61
CA THR A 915 -3.19 -26.03 28.35
C THR A 915 -2.82 -24.81 27.50
N VAL A 916 -2.93 -23.61 28.06
CA VAL A 916 -2.44 -22.37 27.44
C VAL A 916 -1.17 -21.91 28.16
N CYS A 917 -0.07 -21.89 27.43
CA CYS A 917 1.22 -21.35 27.87
C CYS A 917 1.31 -19.87 27.46
N ASN A 918 1.16 -18.96 28.42
CA ASN A 918 1.38 -17.54 28.25
C ASN A 918 2.89 -17.24 28.34
N VAL A 919 3.55 -17.10 27.20
CA VAL A 919 5.01 -16.96 27.11
C VAL A 919 5.37 -15.48 26.98
N THR A 920 6.12 -14.96 27.96
CA THR A 920 6.64 -13.59 27.90
C THR A 920 7.94 -13.56 27.10
N VAL A 921 7.99 -12.70 26.07
CA VAL A 921 9.19 -12.50 25.24
C VAL A 921 9.60 -11.03 25.25
N GLU A 922 10.86 -10.78 25.59
CA GLU A 922 11.40 -9.43 25.59
C GLU A 922 11.43 -8.84 24.16
N GLY A 923 10.90 -7.62 24.01
CA GLY A 923 10.76 -6.94 22.72
C GLY A 923 9.41 -7.13 22.02
N MET A 924 8.51 -8.00 22.49
CA MET A 924 7.17 -8.23 21.90
C MET A 924 6.06 -7.33 22.45
N GLY A 925 6.38 -6.07 22.76
CA GLY A 925 5.41 -5.09 23.26
C GLY A 925 4.56 -4.42 22.17
N SER A 926 4.99 -4.50 20.91
CA SER A 926 4.31 -3.97 19.73
C SER A 926 4.22 -5.05 18.64
N ASN A 927 3.57 -4.76 17.51
CA ASN A 927 3.57 -5.63 16.33
C ASN A 927 4.77 -5.38 15.40
N THR A 928 5.76 -4.59 15.85
CA THR A 928 6.99 -4.30 15.10
C THR A 928 8.19 -4.74 15.91
N PHE A 929 8.78 -5.85 15.51
CA PHE A 929 9.84 -6.51 16.27
C PHE A 929 11.24 -6.09 15.79
N SER A 930 12.14 -5.83 16.74
CA SER A 930 13.57 -5.65 16.46
C SER A 930 14.22 -6.97 16.02
N ASP A 931 15.36 -6.91 15.33
CA ASP A 931 16.09 -8.12 14.90
C ASP A 931 16.42 -9.05 16.07
N THR A 932 16.76 -8.50 17.22
CA THR A 932 16.96 -9.26 18.46
C THR A 932 15.69 -9.98 18.93
N CYS A 933 14.53 -9.35 18.82
CA CYS A 933 13.25 -9.98 19.16
C CYS A 933 12.88 -11.07 18.15
N LYS A 934 13.18 -10.85 16.86
CA LYS A 934 12.99 -11.86 15.80
C LYS A 934 13.84 -13.11 16.07
N GLN A 935 15.12 -12.95 16.41
CA GLN A 935 16.01 -14.06 16.78
C GLN A 935 15.47 -14.87 17.97
N ARG A 936 14.91 -14.21 19.00
CA ARG A 936 14.28 -14.91 20.14
C ARG A 936 13.09 -15.77 19.72
N GLN A 937 12.27 -15.25 18.80
CA GLN A 937 11.11 -15.99 18.28
C GLN A 937 11.55 -17.21 17.47
N VAL A 938 12.60 -17.08 16.64
CA VAL A 938 13.18 -18.20 15.90
C VAL A 938 13.66 -19.29 16.86
N ALA A 939 14.44 -18.94 17.89
CA ALA A 939 14.92 -19.90 18.88
C ALA A 939 13.77 -20.64 19.61
N CYS A 940 12.73 -19.91 20.02
CA CYS A 940 11.54 -20.53 20.62
C CYS A 940 10.82 -21.46 19.65
N LEU A 941 10.71 -21.07 18.37
CA LEU A 941 10.06 -21.88 17.35
C LEU A 941 10.84 -23.17 17.07
N GLU A 942 12.17 -23.10 16.98
CA GLU A 942 13.04 -24.26 16.78
C GLU A 942 12.89 -25.28 17.92
N ALA A 943 12.88 -24.81 19.18
CA ALA A 943 12.65 -25.67 20.35
C ALA A 943 11.26 -26.35 20.31
N LEU A 944 10.23 -25.64 19.85
CA LEU A 944 8.90 -26.23 19.69
C LEU A 944 8.82 -27.21 18.49
N LYS A 945 9.50 -26.91 17.38
CA LYS A 945 9.59 -27.81 16.22
C LYS A 945 10.28 -29.11 16.59
N GLU A 946 11.35 -29.07 17.39
CA GLU A 946 12.02 -30.26 17.91
C GLU A 946 11.08 -31.10 18.79
N LYS A 947 10.28 -30.45 19.63
CA LYS A 947 9.36 -31.12 20.56
C LYS A 947 8.14 -31.76 19.89
N TYR A 948 7.57 -31.11 18.88
CA TYR A 948 6.26 -31.48 18.32
C TYR A 948 6.29 -31.91 16.84
N GLY A 949 7.35 -31.62 16.09
CA GLY A 949 7.45 -31.97 14.67
C GLY A 949 6.25 -31.49 13.85
N GLU A 950 5.64 -32.40 13.08
CA GLU A 950 4.47 -32.11 12.22
C GLU A 950 3.17 -31.82 13.01
N ASP A 951 3.12 -32.14 14.30
CA ASP A 951 1.96 -31.85 15.16
C ASP A 951 1.91 -30.41 15.66
N LEU A 952 2.95 -29.61 15.39
CA LEU A 952 2.97 -28.18 15.62
C LEU A 952 2.29 -27.44 14.47
N ALA A 953 1.44 -26.48 14.82
CA ALA A 953 1.02 -25.43 13.90
C ALA A 953 1.53 -24.07 14.40
N VAL A 954 1.93 -23.21 13.48
CA VAL A 954 2.52 -21.90 13.77
C VAL A 954 1.63 -20.81 13.22
N LEU A 955 1.28 -19.86 14.08
CA LEU A 955 0.45 -18.71 13.74
C LEU A 955 1.22 -17.41 14.04
N GLY A 956 1.25 -16.49 13.08
CA GLY A 956 2.01 -15.25 13.22
C GLY A 956 1.30 -14.03 12.63
N LEU A 957 1.96 -12.87 12.69
CA LEU A 957 1.52 -11.69 11.93
C LEU A 957 1.90 -11.85 10.45
N LYS A 958 1.20 -11.14 9.56
CA LYS A 958 1.48 -11.19 8.11
C LYS A 958 2.92 -10.78 7.75
N ASP A 959 3.49 -9.86 8.53
CA ASP A 959 4.84 -9.33 8.32
C ASP A 959 5.95 -10.20 8.96
N ASN A 960 5.60 -11.39 9.48
CA ASN A 960 6.56 -12.33 10.06
C ASN A 960 7.19 -13.20 8.95
N ASP A 961 8.00 -12.59 8.09
CA ASP A 961 8.70 -13.25 6.97
C ASP A 961 9.93 -14.08 7.39
N TYR A 962 10.37 -13.94 8.66
CA TYR A 962 11.57 -14.57 9.21
C TYR A 962 11.31 -15.89 9.94
N ILE A 963 10.04 -16.30 10.07
CA ILE A 963 9.62 -17.60 10.59
C ILE A 963 8.62 -18.23 9.63
N GLU A 964 8.69 -19.54 9.48
CA GLU A 964 7.70 -20.29 8.72
C GLU A 964 6.40 -20.37 9.53
N ILE A 965 5.30 -19.89 8.93
CA ILE A 965 3.98 -19.84 9.57
C ILE A 965 2.95 -20.60 8.73
N ASP A 966 2.09 -21.36 9.41
CA ASP A 966 0.98 -22.11 8.80
C ASP A 966 -0.27 -21.25 8.64
N GLY A 967 -0.36 -20.15 9.41
CA GLY A 967 -1.45 -19.21 9.30
C GLY A 967 -1.18 -17.85 9.95
N HIS A 968 -2.10 -16.91 9.69
CA HIS A 968 -1.99 -15.53 10.13
C HIS A 968 -3.03 -15.16 11.19
N TRP A 969 -2.64 -14.32 12.15
CA TRP A 969 -3.58 -13.61 13.01
C TRP A 969 -4.61 -12.84 12.20
N PHE A 970 -5.81 -12.72 12.76
CA PHE A 970 -7.03 -12.16 12.17
C PHE A 970 -7.59 -12.91 10.97
N TYR A 971 -6.87 -13.88 10.41
CA TYR A 971 -7.33 -14.69 9.28
C TYR A 971 -7.51 -16.15 9.70
N ASP A 972 -6.43 -16.88 9.98
CA ASP A 972 -6.45 -18.33 10.24
C ASP A 972 -6.73 -18.68 11.72
N ASN A 973 -6.59 -17.75 12.66
CA ASN A 973 -7.11 -17.99 14.03
C ASN A 973 -8.66 -18.03 14.06
N ARG A 974 -9.30 -17.69 12.93
CA ARG A 974 -10.73 -17.75 12.64
C ARG A 974 -10.97 -18.44 11.31
N GLY A 975 -12.23 -18.72 10.95
CA GLY A 975 -12.60 -19.16 9.59
C GLY A 975 -11.97 -20.44 8.98
N THR A 976 -11.01 -21.11 9.61
CA THR A 976 -10.33 -22.31 9.07
C THR A 976 -10.43 -23.51 10.00
N ASN A 977 -10.35 -24.71 9.41
CA ASN A 977 -10.22 -26.00 10.10
C ASN A 977 -8.81 -26.61 9.94
N ALA A 978 -7.83 -25.88 9.37
CA ALA A 978 -6.47 -26.38 9.17
C ALA A 978 -5.74 -26.79 10.46
N PHE A 979 -6.17 -26.25 11.62
CA PHE A 979 -5.57 -26.53 12.92
C PHE A 979 -6.29 -27.61 13.75
N VAL A 980 -7.36 -28.20 13.21
CA VAL A 980 -8.11 -29.25 13.91
C VAL A 980 -7.19 -30.46 14.15
N GLY A 981 -7.13 -30.93 15.40
CA GLY A 981 -6.35 -32.12 15.77
C GLY A 981 -4.85 -31.92 15.97
N LYS A 982 -4.26 -30.77 15.59
CA LYS A 982 -2.85 -30.44 15.88
C LYS A 982 -2.60 -30.44 17.39
N LYS A 983 -1.56 -31.12 17.87
CA LYS A 983 -1.28 -31.25 19.32
C LYS A 983 -0.79 -29.94 19.94
N ALA A 984 -0.08 -29.11 19.17
CA ALA A 984 0.41 -27.82 19.62
C ALA A 984 0.14 -26.68 18.63
N ILE A 985 -0.18 -25.49 19.14
CA ILE A 985 -0.15 -24.24 18.36
C ILE A 985 0.84 -23.27 18.99
N ALA A 986 1.74 -22.69 18.19
CA ALA A 986 2.59 -21.57 18.58
C ALA A 986 2.10 -20.28 17.92
N ALA A 987 1.58 -19.35 18.71
CA ALA A 987 1.02 -18.09 18.23
C ALA A 987 1.92 -16.91 18.63
N PHE A 988 2.51 -16.24 17.65
CA PHE A 988 3.49 -15.16 17.83
C PHE A 988 2.83 -13.78 17.70
N GLY A 989 2.99 -12.95 18.74
CA GLY A 989 2.49 -11.58 18.77
C GLY A 989 1.14 -11.44 19.45
N LYS A 990 0.79 -10.20 19.84
CA LYS A 990 -0.57 -9.89 20.29
C LYS A 990 -1.45 -9.64 19.07
N PRO A 991 -2.70 -10.12 19.05
CA PRO A 991 -3.66 -9.78 17.99
C PRO A 991 -4.18 -8.35 18.19
N MET A 992 -3.30 -7.35 18.07
CA MET A 992 -3.61 -5.93 18.15
C MET A 992 -4.01 -5.40 16.76
N ALA A 993 -5.30 -5.11 16.58
CA ALA A 993 -5.78 -4.38 15.42
C ALA A 993 -5.29 -2.92 15.45
N ASN A 994 -5.42 -2.22 14.32
CA ASN A 994 -5.01 -0.82 14.26
C ASN A 994 -5.89 0.04 15.19
N VAL A 995 -5.31 0.51 16.29
CA VAL A 995 -6.00 1.33 17.32
C VAL A 995 -6.69 2.54 16.70
N GLY A 996 -6.03 3.22 15.76
CA GLY A 996 -6.58 4.41 15.10
C GLY A 996 -7.84 4.07 14.30
N ALA A 997 -7.78 3.02 13.47
CA ALA A 997 -8.91 2.59 12.67
C ALA A 997 -10.09 2.10 13.54
N LEU A 998 -9.82 1.30 14.58
CA LEU A 998 -10.87 0.85 15.50
C LEU A 998 -11.47 2.01 16.30
N LYS A 999 -10.67 3.03 16.66
CA LYS A 999 -11.18 4.21 17.34
C LYS A 999 -12.08 5.04 16.43
N ASP A 1000 -11.71 5.17 15.16
CA ASP A 1000 -12.51 5.86 14.13
C ASP A 1000 -13.84 5.12 13.89
N GLU A 1001 -13.81 3.78 13.85
CA GLU A 1001 -15.00 2.93 13.79
C GLU A 1001 -15.91 3.12 15.02
N TYR A 1002 -15.34 3.01 16.22
CA TYR A 1002 -16.07 3.17 17.48
C TYR A 1002 -16.74 4.54 17.57
N LEU A 1003 -16.00 5.60 17.25
CA LEU A 1003 -16.52 6.96 17.21
C LEU A 1003 -17.66 7.11 16.20
N THR A 1004 -17.54 6.49 15.02
CA THR A 1004 -18.56 6.58 13.97
C THR A 1004 -19.84 5.84 14.36
N LEU A 1005 -19.74 4.71 15.06
CA LEU A 1005 -20.90 3.91 15.49
C LEU A 1005 -21.59 4.49 16.73
N HIS A 1006 -20.81 5.00 17.68
CA HIS A 1006 -21.32 5.41 19.00
C HIS A 1006 -21.41 6.93 19.19
N GLY A 1007 -20.78 7.73 18.32
CA GLY A 1007 -20.72 9.19 18.43
C GLY A 1007 -19.83 9.71 19.57
N THR A 1008 -19.15 8.82 20.31
CA THR A 1008 -18.27 9.17 21.43
C THR A 1008 -17.04 8.25 21.47
N ALA A 1009 -15.97 8.69 22.13
CA ALA A 1009 -14.79 7.88 22.42
C ALA A 1009 -14.80 7.27 23.84
N GLU A 1010 -15.79 7.63 24.68
CA GLU A 1010 -15.95 7.04 26.01
C GLU A 1010 -16.22 5.55 25.91
N GLY A 1011 -15.44 4.72 26.61
CA GLY A 1011 -15.54 3.25 26.55
C GLY A 1011 -14.67 2.58 25.47
N PHE A 1012 -13.91 3.34 24.68
CA PHE A 1012 -13.07 2.77 23.63
C PHE A 1012 -11.96 1.83 24.15
N ASP A 1013 -11.34 2.13 25.29
CA ASP A 1013 -10.24 1.30 25.81
C ASP A 1013 -10.72 -0.11 26.17
N ASP A 1014 -11.88 -0.21 26.83
CA ASP A 1014 -12.52 -1.49 27.15
C ASP A 1014 -12.94 -2.23 25.88
N TYR A 1015 -13.49 -1.50 24.90
CA TYR A 1015 -13.79 -2.04 23.57
C TYR A 1015 -12.53 -2.61 22.91
N TYR A 1016 -11.44 -1.85 22.84
CA TYR A 1016 -10.21 -2.29 22.20
C TYR A 1016 -9.61 -3.52 22.89
N GLN A 1017 -9.60 -3.56 24.23
CA GLN A 1017 -9.17 -4.76 24.95
C GLN A 1017 -10.07 -5.97 24.64
N SER A 1018 -11.40 -5.78 24.57
CA SER A 1018 -12.33 -6.86 24.25
C SER A 1018 -12.07 -7.47 22.86
N THR A 1019 -11.69 -6.63 21.88
CA THR A 1019 -11.34 -7.12 20.53
C THR A 1019 -10.10 -8.00 20.52
N ILE A 1020 -9.09 -7.68 21.35
CA ILE A 1020 -7.87 -8.49 21.48
C ILE A 1020 -8.22 -9.84 22.11
N LEU A 1021 -8.99 -9.83 23.20
CA LEU A 1021 -9.40 -11.04 23.90
C LEU A 1021 -10.26 -11.93 22.99
N ALA A 1022 -11.15 -11.34 22.19
CA ALA A 1022 -11.98 -12.06 21.23
C ALA A 1022 -11.16 -12.85 20.20
N GLU A 1023 -10.01 -12.33 19.75
CA GLU A 1023 -9.11 -13.06 18.84
C GLU A 1023 -8.39 -14.23 19.52
N ILE A 1024 -8.08 -14.11 20.82
CA ILE A 1024 -7.48 -15.18 21.65
C ILE A 1024 -8.50 -16.29 21.91
N GLU A 1025 -9.73 -15.94 22.30
CA GLU A 1025 -10.81 -16.92 22.52
C GLU A 1025 -11.11 -17.74 21.26
N GLN A 1026 -11.00 -17.11 20.08
CA GLN A 1026 -11.18 -17.80 18.81
C GLN A 1026 -10.07 -18.79 18.52
N LEU A 1027 -8.82 -18.45 18.85
CA LEU A 1027 -7.66 -19.34 18.70
C LEU A 1027 -7.81 -20.60 19.56
N ILE A 1028 -8.26 -20.45 20.81
CA ILE A 1028 -8.45 -21.53 21.78
C ILE A 1028 -9.40 -22.62 21.25
N GLY A 1029 -10.43 -22.22 20.51
CA GLY A 1029 -11.37 -23.16 19.90
C GLY A 1029 -10.90 -23.86 18.62
N ARG A 1030 -9.69 -23.57 18.10
CA ARG A 1030 -9.24 -24.06 16.78
C ARG A 1030 -8.80 -25.52 16.76
N GLN A 1031 -8.15 -26.00 17.82
CA GLN A 1031 -7.70 -27.40 17.92
C GLN A 1031 -8.86 -28.39 18.09
N ARG A 1032 -10.04 -27.91 18.52
CA ARG A 1032 -11.24 -28.70 18.86
C ARG A 1032 -10.99 -29.75 19.96
N PRO A 1033 -10.37 -29.38 21.10
CA PRO A 1033 -10.01 -30.34 22.14
C PRO A 1033 -11.22 -31.10 22.72
N HIS A 1034 -12.42 -30.52 22.65
CA HIS A 1034 -13.66 -31.16 23.09
C HIS A 1034 -14.14 -32.32 22.20
N LEU A 1035 -13.66 -32.40 20.95
CA LEU A 1035 -13.98 -33.52 20.06
C LEU A 1035 -13.06 -34.74 20.28
N ASP A 1036 -11.97 -34.56 21.02
CA ASP A 1036 -10.95 -35.57 21.30
C ASP A 1036 -10.50 -35.48 22.78
N PRO A 1037 -11.38 -35.83 23.74
CA PRO A 1037 -11.13 -35.64 25.17
C PRO A 1037 -10.00 -36.51 25.71
N ASP A 1038 -9.62 -37.58 25.00
CA ASP A 1038 -8.57 -38.52 25.42
C ASP A 1038 -7.16 -37.99 25.15
N ASN A 1039 -7.03 -36.91 24.36
CA ASN A 1039 -5.77 -36.30 24.01
C ASN A 1039 -5.54 -34.96 24.72
N GLN A 1040 -4.27 -34.63 24.95
CA GLN A 1040 -3.86 -33.34 25.53
C GLN A 1040 -3.38 -32.38 24.44
N TYR A 1041 -3.78 -31.11 24.59
CA TYR A 1041 -3.48 -30.04 23.65
C TYR A 1041 -2.78 -28.88 24.35
N VAL A 1042 -1.87 -28.21 23.63
CA VAL A 1042 -1.14 -27.06 24.15
C VAL A 1042 -1.17 -25.88 23.17
N ILE A 1043 -1.42 -24.67 23.66
CA ILE A 1043 -1.26 -23.44 22.87
C ILE A 1043 -0.22 -22.56 23.56
N TYR A 1044 0.84 -22.20 22.84
CA TYR A 1044 1.85 -21.22 23.28
C TYR A 1044 1.51 -19.87 22.68
N ILE A 1045 1.27 -18.86 23.53
CA ILE A 1045 0.98 -17.49 23.11
C ILE A 1045 2.16 -16.61 23.51
N PHE A 1046 2.98 -16.23 22.52
CA PHE A 1046 4.19 -15.43 22.69
C PHE A 1046 3.86 -13.93 22.63
N ASN A 1047 4.03 -13.24 23.74
CA ASN A 1047 3.65 -11.83 23.86
C ASN A 1047 4.46 -11.10 24.95
N LYS A 1048 4.13 -9.83 25.22
CA LYS A 1048 4.60 -9.11 26.41
C LYS A 1048 3.45 -8.38 27.11
N GLY A 1049 3.07 -8.83 28.31
CA GLY A 1049 2.06 -8.16 29.14
C GLY A 1049 0.62 -8.36 28.67
N LEU A 1050 0.25 -9.58 28.27
CA LEU A 1050 -1.13 -10.03 28.10
C LEU A 1050 -1.53 -10.88 29.31
N GLU A 1051 -2.66 -10.57 29.94
CA GLU A 1051 -3.21 -11.38 31.03
C GLU A 1051 -4.23 -12.38 30.47
N LEU A 1052 -4.02 -13.66 30.76
CA LEU A 1052 -4.81 -14.77 30.22
C LEU A 1052 -5.49 -15.61 31.32
N ASP A 1053 -5.44 -15.15 32.57
CA ASP A 1053 -5.93 -15.92 33.73
C ASP A 1053 -7.46 -16.13 33.68
N TYR A 1054 -8.20 -15.28 32.96
CA TYR A 1054 -9.66 -15.43 32.74
C TYR A 1054 -10.02 -16.74 32.01
N LEU A 1055 -9.08 -17.35 31.28
CA LEU A 1055 -9.30 -18.64 30.63
C LEU A 1055 -9.47 -19.79 31.62
N ALA A 1056 -9.02 -19.63 32.87
CA ALA A 1056 -9.25 -20.61 33.92
C ALA A 1056 -10.75 -20.79 34.21
N ASP A 1057 -11.57 -19.75 34.01
CA ASP A 1057 -13.04 -19.82 34.14
C ASP A 1057 -13.65 -20.76 33.09
N TYR A 1058 -12.91 -21.09 32.02
CA TYR A 1058 -13.30 -22.05 30.98
C TYR A 1058 -12.79 -23.48 31.26
N GLY A 1059 -12.17 -23.72 32.42
CA GLY A 1059 -11.55 -24.99 32.77
C GLY A 1059 -10.19 -25.21 32.09
N ILE A 1060 -9.63 -24.20 31.45
CA ILE A 1060 -8.33 -24.26 30.76
C ILE A 1060 -7.19 -24.07 31.76
N GLN A 1061 -6.16 -24.90 31.68
CA GLN A 1061 -4.96 -24.70 32.49
C GLN A 1061 -4.09 -23.60 31.87
N VAL A 1062 -3.88 -22.48 32.59
CA VAL A 1062 -3.00 -21.39 32.15
C VAL A 1062 -1.64 -21.47 32.86
N LYS A 1063 -0.55 -21.53 32.09
CA LYS A 1063 0.84 -21.53 32.59
C LYS A 1063 1.54 -20.26 32.15
N LYS A 1064 2.13 -19.49 33.08
CA LYS A 1064 2.98 -18.34 32.75
C LYS A 1064 4.42 -18.81 32.59
N LEU A 1065 5.04 -18.53 31.44
CA LEU A 1065 6.40 -18.93 31.09
C LEU A 1065 7.21 -17.72 30.61
N ASP A 1066 8.53 -17.78 30.77
CA ASP A 1066 9.46 -16.88 30.09
C ASP A 1066 10.02 -17.58 28.84
N ALA A 1067 10.31 -16.81 27.78
CA ALA A 1067 10.91 -17.32 26.55
C ALA A 1067 12.20 -18.12 26.81
N PHE A 1068 13.01 -17.65 27.76
CA PHE A 1068 14.25 -18.31 28.17
C PHE A 1068 14.01 -19.74 28.69
N ASN A 1069 12.88 -20.00 29.36
CA ASN A 1069 12.53 -21.32 29.87
C ASN A 1069 12.17 -22.32 28.76
N LEU A 1070 11.82 -21.83 27.57
CA LEU A 1070 11.54 -22.66 26.39
C LEU A 1070 12.80 -22.87 25.55
N ALA A 1071 13.55 -21.79 25.32
CA ALA A 1071 14.80 -21.80 24.58
C ALA A 1071 15.78 -20.82 25.24
N PRO A 1072 16.89 -21.27 25.84
CA PRO A 1072 17.87 -20.39 26.49
C PRO A 1072 18.42 -19.30 25.55
N GLU A 1073 18.53 -19.58 24.26
CA GLU A 1073 18.94 -18.66 23.19
C GLU A 1073 17.93 -17.51 22.99
N ALA A 1074 16.68 -17.67 23.45
CA ALA A 1074 15.66 -16.63 23.42
C ALA A 1074 15.78 -15.63 24.58
N GLY A 1075 16.77 -15.79 25.47
CA GLY A 1075 17.01 -14.90 26.59
C GLY A 1075 17.50 -13.49 26.21
N THR A 1076 17.67 -12.67 27.24
CA THR A 1076 18.45 -11.43 27.18
C THR A 1076 19.94 -11.73 27.08
N GLU A 1077 20.73 -10.74 26.65
CA GLU A 1077 22.18 -10.85 26.55
C GLU A 1077 22.83 -11.25 27.89
N THR A 1078 22.22 -10.87 29.01
CA THR A 1078 22.69 -11.24 30.35
C THR A 1078 22.35 -12.70 30.68
N GLU A 1079 21.13 -13.15 30.38
CA GLU A 1079 20.69 -14.54 30.60
C GLU A 1079 21.50 -15.52 29.74
N ILE A 1080 21.71 -15.24 28.45
CA ILE A 1080 22.53 -16.07 27.56
C ILE A 1080 23.99 -16.14 28.03
N LEU A 1081 24.57 -14.99 28.43
CA LEU A 1081 25.95 -14.95 28.93
C LEU A 1081 26.09 -15.79 30.20
N LEU A 1082 25.15 -15.67 31.14
CA LEU A 1082 25.14 -16.48 32.36
C LEU A 1082 24.99 -17.96 32.01
N TRP A 1083 24.12 -18.29 31.07
CA TRP A 1083 23.89 -19.66 30.59
C TRP A 1083 25.15 -20.32 30.03
N LYS A 1084 25.84 -19.64 29.10
CA LYS A 1084 27.12 -20.13 28.56
C LYS A 1084 28.20 -20.28 29.62
N LEU A 1085 28.26 -19.35 30.58
CA LEU A 1085 29.24 -19.40 31.67
C LEU A 1085 28.99 -20.57 32.62
N GLN A 1086 27.73 -20.96 32.87
CA GLN A 1086 27.41 -22.15 33.64
C GLN A 1086 27.81 -23.42 32.89
N GLN A 1087 27.44 -23.57 31.61
CA GLN A 1087 27.83 -24.75 30.83
C GLN A 1087 29.35 -24.91 30.78
N ALA A 1088 30.06 -23.80 30.57
CA ALA A 1088 31.52 -23.77 30.61
C ALA A 1088 32.08 -24.14 31.99
N TYR A 1089 31.44 -23.70 33.07
CA TYR A 1089 31.87 -24.00 34.43
C TYR A 1089 31.64 -25.48 34.77
N GLN A 1090 30.47 -26.03 34.42
CA GLN A 1090 30.13 -27.43 34.62
C GLN A 1090 31.05 -28.34 33.81
N TYR A 1091 31.28 -28.02 32.53
CA TYR A 1091 32.24 -28.73 31.69
C TYR A 1091 33.64 -28.78 32.33
N LEU A 1092 34.13 -27.65 32.84
CA LEU A 1092 35.44 -27.59 33.51
C LEU A 1092 35.48 -28.44 34.79
N ILE A 1093 34.37 -28.53 35.53
CA ILE A 1093 34.27 -29.41 36.69
C ILE A 1093 34.28 -30.88 36.26
N ASP A 1094 33.43 -31.26 35.31
CA ASP A 1094 33.26 -32.64 34.85
C ASP A 1094 34.55 -33.21 34.25
N HIS A 1095 35.38 -32.34 33.66
CA HIS A 1095 36.68 -32.70 33.07
C HIS A 1095 37.86 -32.48 34.03
N GLY A 1096 37.60 -32.14 35.30
CA GLY A 1096 38.64 -31.98 36.33
C GLY A 1096 39.62 -30.82 36.07
N GLU A 1097 39.20 -29.82 35.32
CA GLU A 1097 40.05 -28.71 34.91
C GLU A 1097 40.01 -27.52 35.88
N LYS A 1098 41.13 -26.80 35.97
CA LYS A 1098 41.18 -25.56 36.78
C LYS A 1098 40.28 -24.48 36.18
N ILE A 1099 39.29 -24.06 36.95
CA ILE A 1099 38.42 -22.94 36.59
C ILE A 1099 39.18 -21.61 36.70
N ILE A 1100 39.72 -21.18 35.56
CA ILE A 1100 40.41 -19.90 35.36
C ILE A 1100 39.69 -19.09 34.29
N GLN A 1101 39.75 -17.76 34.42
CA GLN A 1101 38.94 -16.82 33.62
C GLN A 1101 39.11 -17.00 32.11
N THR A 1102 40.33 -17.27 31.65
CA THR A 1102 40.65 -17.47 30.23
C THR A 1102 40.00 -18.74 29.66
N LYS A 1103 40.04 -19.85 30.41
CA LYS A 1103 39.39 -21.11 30.01
C LYS A 1103 37.88 -21.00 30.02
N LEU A 1104 37.32 -20.39 31.07
CA LEU A 1104 35.87 -20.18 31.18
C LEU A 1104 35.36 -19.29 30.04
N ALA A 1105 36.09 -18.21 29.72
CA ALA A 1105 35.77 -17.33 28.60
C ALA A 1105 35.86 -18.06 27.25
N ALA A 1106 36.89 -18.88 27.05
CA ALA A 1106 37.05 -19.66 25.82
C ALA A 1106 35.91 -20.67 25.61
N ILE A 1107 35.54 -21.44 26.63
CA ILE A 1107 34.47 -22.45 26.53
C ILE A 1107 33.09 -21.80 26.42
N ALA A 1108 32.86 -20.68 27.11
CA ALA A 1108 31.63 -19.91 26.99
C ALA A 1108 31.58 -19.03 25.71
N GLU A 1109 32.60 -19.11 24.84
CA GLU A 1109 32.72 -18.35 23.60
C GLU A 1109 32.59 -16.82 23.77
N VAL A 1110 33.15 -16.29 24.86
CA VAL A 1110 33.11 -14.86 25.17
C VAL A 1110 34.51 -14.31 25.37
N THR A 1111 34.73 -13.04 25.05
CA THR A 1111 36.06 -12.46 25.25
C THR A 1111 36.39 -12.35 26.74
N GLN A 1112 37.65 -12.59 27.10
CA GLN A 1112 38.12 -12.47 28.48
C GLN A 1112 37.83 -11.05 29.05
N GLY A 1113 37.96 -10.01 28.20
CA GLY A 1113 37.64 -8.63 28.57
C GLY A 1113 36.17 -8.43 28.92
N ARG A 1114 35.25 -8.99 28.13
CA ARG A 1114 33.80 -8.94 28.39
C ARG A 1114 33.42 -9.72 29.65
N LEU A 1115 34.01 -10.90 29.88
CA LEU A 1115 33.84 -11.65 31.13
C LEU A 1115 34.38 -10.85 32.34
N SER A 1116 35.50 -10.13 32.17
CA SER A 1116 36.06 -9.28 33.23
C SER A 1116 35.14 -8.13 33.59
N GLN A 1117 34.64 -7.40 32.59
CA GLN A 1117 33.67 -6.31 32.77
C GLN A 1117 32.38 -6.79 33.42
N PHE A 1118 31.89 -7.97 33.02
CA PHE A 1118 30.72 -8.59 33.66
C PHE A 1118 31.01 -8.97 35.11
N ALA A 1119 32.15 -9.63 35.37
CA ALA A 1119 32.54 -10.04 36.71
C ALA A 1119 32.74 -8.86 37.67
N GLN A 1120 33.10 -7.66 37.18
CA GLN A 1120 33.19 -6.46 38.01
C GLN A 1120 31.88 -6.12 38.73
N LYS A 1121 30.73 -6.36 38.09
CA LYS A 1121 29.39 -6.17 38.69
C LYS A 1121 29.19 -7.04 39.94
N TYR A 1122 29.96 -8.11 40.08
CA TYR A 1122 29.90 -9.09 41.17
C TYR A 1122 31.15 -9.07 42.07
N GLY A 1123 31.91 -7.96 42.06
CA GLY A 1123 33.14 -7.82 42.86
C GLY A 1123 34.39 -8.40 42.20
N GLY A 1124 34.43 -8.41 40.86
CA GLY A 1124 35.52 -8.92 40.06
C GLY A 1124 35.52 -10.45 39.94
N TRP A 1125 36.49 -11.01 39.21
CA TRP A 1125 36.61 -12.45 38.96
C TRP A 1125 36.55 -13.30 40.25
N LYS A 1126 37.18 -12.84 41.32
CA LYS A 1126 37.19 -13.52 42.62
C LYS A 1126 35.82 -13.52 43.31
N GLY A 1127 35.04 -12.45 43.13
CA GLY A 1127 33.67 -12.33 43.66
C GLY A 1127 32.68 -13.20 42.89
N LEU A 1128 32.71 -13.12 41.56
CA LEU A 1128 31.90 -13.97 40.68
C LEU A 1128 32.19 -15.46 40.91
N LYS A 1129 33.47 -15.85 40.98
CA LYS A 1129 33.87 -17.24 41.27
C LYS A 1129 33.39 -17.73 42.64
N LYS A 1130 33.39 -16.87 43.67
CA LYS A 1130 32.88 -17.21 45.01
C LYS A 1130 31.36 -17.31 45.05
N ILE A 1131 30.64 -16.50 44.28
CA ILE A 1131 29.18 -16.57 44.19
C ILE A 1131 28.79 -17.86 43.46
N LEU A 1132 29.41 -18.16 42.31
CA LEU A 1132 29.21 -19.42 41.60
C LEU A 1132 29.57 -20.62 42.48
N ALA A 1133 30.71 -20.59 43.17
CA ALA A 1133 31.09 -21.64 44.10
C ALA A 1133 30.13 -21.76 45.30
N SER A 1134 29.68 -20.67 45.90
CA SER A 1134 28.77 -20.69 47.06
C SER A 1134 27.35 -21.11 46.72
N LEU A 1135 26.91 -20.90 45.48
CA LEU A 1135 25.62 -21.38 44.97
C LEU A 1135 25.70 -22.87 44.57
N LEU A 1136 26.89 -23.37 44.21
CA LEU A 1136 27.18 -24.79 43.96
C LEU A 1136 27.52 -25.59 45.24
N GLU A 1137 28.10 -24.97 46.27
CA GLU A 1137 28.64 -25.61 47.49
C GLU A 1137 27.67 -25.63 48.69
N SER A 1138 26.36 -25.47 48.51
CA SER A 1138 25.36 -25.64 49.59
C SER A 1138 25.25 -27.09 50.13
N TYR A 1139 26.29 -27.91 50.00
CA TYR A 1139 26.37 -29.29 50.48
C TYR A 1139 27.53 -29.62 51.43
N ARG A 1140 28.30 -28.65 51.97
CA ARG A 1140 29.28 -28.96 53.03
C ARG A 1140 29.33 -27.92 54.14
N ASP A 1141 28.87 -28.35 55.31
CA ASP A 1141 29.03 -27.68 56.61
C ASP A 1141 30.50 -27.45 56.96
N ALA A 1142 30.93 -26.19 56.90
CA ALA A 1142 31.99 -25.66 57.76
C ALA A 1142 32.10 -24.15 57.56
N ASN A 1143 31.67 -23.37 58.56
CA ASN A 1143 32.38 -22.20 59.08
C ASN A 1143 31.53 -21.51 60.16
N ASN A 1144 32.12 -21.34 61.36
CA ASN A 1144 31.54 -20.63 62.50
C ASN A 1144 31.43 -19.13 62.21
N TRP A 1145 30.20 -18.60 62.14
CA TRP A 1145 29.93 -17.17 62.05
C TRP A 1145 29.22 -16.67 63.30
N GLU A 1146 29.45 -15.41 63.67
CA GLU A 1146 28.70 -14.73 64.74
C GLU A 1146 27.21 -14.58 64.38
N PRO A 1147 26.30 -14.60 65.37
CA PRO A 1147 24.86 -14.46 65.14
C PRO A 1147 24.52 -13.10 64.47
N PRO A 1148 23.54 -13.07 63.56
CA PRO A 1148 23.19 -11.88 62.78
C PRO A 1148 22.60 -10.77 63.64
N SER A 1149 22.83 -9.51 63.26
CA SER A 1149 22.26 -8.35 63.95
C SER A 1149 20.77 -8.13 63.63
N ASP A 1150 20.05 -7.39 64.48
CA ASP A 1150 18.62 -7.06 64.24
C ASP A 1150 18.39 -6.36 62.89
N ASP A 1151 19.34 -5.52 62.46
CA ASP A 1151 19.30 -4.86 61.15
C ASP A 1151 19.51 -5.85 59.98
N GLU A 1152 20.38 -6.86 60.16
CA GLU A 1152 20.61 -7.93 59.17
C GLU A 1152 19.39 -8.85 59.05
N LEU A 1153 18.73 -9.13 60.18
CA LEU A 1153 17.45 -9.85 60.25
C LEU A 1153 16.31 -9.07 59.59
N ALA A 1154 16.24 -7.75 59.77
CA ALA A 1154 15.27 -6.89 59.10
C ALA A 1154 15.53 -6.81 57.59
N LEU A 1155 16.78 -6.70 57.15
CA LEU A 1155 17.15 -6.76 55.73
C LEU A 1155 16.74 -8.08 55.07
N ALA A 1156 16.91 -9.20 55.77
CA ALA A 1156 16.48 -10.51 55.30
C ALA A 1156 14.94 -10.63 55.23
N ASN A 1157 14.25 -10.27 56.31
CA ASN A 1157 12.81 -10.54 56.47
C ASN A 1157 11.88 -9.48 55.88
N ASP A 1158 12.29 -8.21 55.91
CA ASP A 1158 11.45 -7.08 55.47
C ASP A 1158 11.93 -6.47 54.14
N GLY A 1159 13.18 -6.74 53.75
CA GLY A 1159 13.75 -6.33 52.47
C GLY A 1159 13.71 -7.44 51.42
N LEU A 1160 14.45 -8.52 51.67
CA LEU A 1160 14.69 -9.55 50.67
C LEU A 1160 13.54 -10.56 50.53
N LYS A 1161 12.92 -10.98 51.64
CA LYS A 1161 11.82 -11.95 51.64
C LYS A 1161 10.57 -11.48 50.86
N PRO A 1162 10.06 -10.23 50.99
CA PRO A 1162 8.92 -9.77 50.19
C PRO A 1162 9.21 -9.73 48.69
N LEU A 1163 10.46 -9.44 48.30
CA LEU A 1163 10.89 -9.49 46.90
C LEU A 1163 10.94 -10.93 46.39
N LEU A 1164 11.40 -11.87 47.21
CA LEU A 1164 11.38 -13.30 46.88
C LEU A 1164 9.95 -13.86 46.74
N ASP A 1165 8.98 -13.28 47.43
CA ASP A 1165 7.59 -13.72 47.41
C ASP A 1165 6.74 -13.00 46.33
N GLY A 1166 7.12 -11.80 45.90
CA GLY A 1166 6.36 -10.99 44.93
C GLY A 1166 7.08 -10.64 43.62
N GLU A 1167 8.35 -10.19 43.67
CA GLU A 1167 9.12 -9.74 42.50
C GLU A 1167 10.52 -10.39 42.46
N PRO A 1168 10.59 -11.71 42.15
CA PRO A 1168 11.76 -12.53 42.41
C PRO A 1168 13.03 -12.11 41.66
N SER A 1169 12.89 -11.52 40.47
CA SER A 1169 13.99 -10.99 39.65
C SER A 1169 14.64 -9.74 40.25
N LYS A 1170 13.86 -8.91 40.97
CA LYS A 1170 14.40 -7.77 41.71
C LYS A 1170 15.10 -8.18 43.00
N ALA A 1171 14.80 -9.37 43.54
CA ALA A 1171 15.53 -9.92 44.68
C ALA A 1171 17.02 -10.15 44.33
N VAL A 1172 17.33 -10.62 43.12
CA VAL A 1172 18.72 -10.80 42.65
C VAL A 1172 19.46 -9.48 42.55
N THR A 1173 18.81 -8.44 42.00
CA THR A 1173 19.39 -7.08 41.94
C THR A 1173 19.56 -6.49 43.34
N PHE A 1174 18.62 -6.73 44.25
CA PHE A 1174 18.68 -6.29 45.63
C PHE A 1174 19.85 -6.92 46.38
N VAL A 1175 20.15 -8.21 46.17
CA VAL A 1175 21.36 -8.87 46.70
C VAL A 1175 22.65 -8.24 46.14
N ALA A 1176 22.67 -7.87 44.85
CA ALA A 1176 23.82 -7.19 44.25
C ALA A 1176 24.04 -5.78 44.84
N ASP A 1177 22.97 -5.04 45.11
CA ASP A 1177 23.03 -3.74 45.76
C ASP A 1177 23.43 -3.85 47.23
N MET A 1178 22.90 -4.81 47.99
CA MET A 1178 23.35 -5.10 49.36
C MET A 1178 24.85 -5.40 49.37
N ARG A 1179 25.33 -6.23 48.44
CA ARG A 1179 26.74 -6.57 48.32
C ARG A 1179 27.62 -5.35 48.07
N ARG A 1180 27.16 -4.43 47.22
CA ARG A 1180 27.85 -3.20 46.84
C ARG A 1180 27.91 -2.20 47.99
N ILE A 1181 26.84 -2.10 48.77
CA ILE A 1181 26.67 -1.08 49.81
C ILE A 1181 27.20 -1.56 51.17
N LEU A 1182 26.95 -2.81 51.53
CA LEU A 1182 27.18 -3.36 52.88
C LEU A 1182 28.37 -4.32 52.96
N GLY A 1183 28.92 -4.77 51.83
CA GLY A 1183 30.06 -5.68 51.82
C GLY A 1183 29.67 -7.17 51.80
N LEU A 1184 30.66 -8.03 51.50
CA LEU A 1184 30.43 -9.46 51.22
C LEU A 1184 29.97 -10.20 52.46
N ASP A 1185 30.66 -9.97 53.57
CA ASP A 1185 30.46 -10.76 54.77
C ASP A 1185 29.08 -10.46 55.39
N ILE A 1186 28.68 -9.19 55.41
CA ILE A 1186 27.32 -8.78 55.82
C ILE A 1186 26.27 -9.37 54.88
N THR A 1187 26.49 -9.33 53.56
CA THR A 1187 25.55 -9.91 52.60
C THR A 1187 25.40 -11.42 52.78
N LEU A 1188 26.50 -12.15 52.95
CA LEU A 1188 26.47 -13.59 53.19
C LEU A 1188 25.78 -13.96 54.51
N ARG A 1189 25.95 -13.13 55.56
CA ARG A 1189 25.21 -13.30 56.82
C ARG A 1189 23.71 -13.05 56.66
N VAL A 1190 23.31 -11.98 55.96
CA VAL A 1190 21.89 -11.67 55.65
C VAL A 1190 21.24 -12.79 54.83
N LEU A 1191 21.93 -13.31 53.81
CA LEU A 1191 21.42 -14.43 53.01
C LEU A 1191 21.21 -15.70 53.83
N ARG A 1192 22.06 -15.95 54.83
CA ARG A 1192 21.94 -17.08 55.76
C ARG A 1192 20.85 -16.92 56.82
N CYS A 1193 20.31 -15.71 57.00
CA CYS A 1193 19.17 -15.44 57.88
C CYS A 1193 17.82 -15.87 57.28
N LEU A 1194 17.76 -16.08 55.97
CA LEU A 1194 16.57 -16.61 55.29
C LEU A 1194 16.33 -18.06 55.72
N SER A 1195 15.07 -18.48 55.79
CA SER A 1195 14.76 -19.91 56.03
C SER A 1195 15.32 -20.78 54.90
N LEU A 1196 15.71 -22.03 55.18
CA LEU A 1196 16.18 -22.99 54.19
C LEU A 1196 15.33 -23.04 52.89
N PRO A 1197 13.99 -23.03 52.94
CA PRO A 1197 13.16 -22.95 51.73
C PRO A 1197 13.31 -21.65 50.94
N LEU A 1198 13.52 -20.51 51.61
CA LEU A 1198 13.74 -19.21 50.96
C LEU A 1198 15.18 -19.06 50.46
N GLN A 1199 16.16 -19.66 51.14
CA GLN A 1199 17.51 -19.81 50.61
C GLN A 1199 17.50 -20.72 49.38
N ALA A 1200 16.78 -21.84 49.42
CA ALA A 1200 16.58 -22.74 48.29
C ALA A 1200 15.73 -22.11 47.18
N LYS A 1201 14.84 -21.16 47.47
CA LYS A 1201 14.08 -20.36 46.49
C LYS A 1201 14.93 -19.24 45.90
N LEU A 1202 15.76 -18.56 46.67
CA LEU A 1202 16.72 -17.56 46.17
C LEU A 1202 17.82 -18.24 45.35
N LEU A 1203 18.40 -19.32 45.88
CA LEU A 1203 19.26 -20.25 45.15
C LEU A 1203 18.51 -20.80 43.95
N GLY A 1204 17.26 -21.20 44.12
CA GLY A 1204 16.32 -21.60 43.08
C GLY A 1204 15.94 -20.51 42.09
N LEU A 1205 16.20 -19.23 42.34
CA LEU A 1205 16.00 -18.11 41.41
C LEU A 1205 17.30 -17.75 40.71
N PHE A 1206 18.43 -17.90 41.43
CA PHE A 1206 19.75 -17.98 40.82
C PHE A 1206 19.88 -19.22 39.92
N LEU A 1207 19.20 -20.32 40.28
CA LEU A 1207 19.19 -21.61 39.59
C LEU A 1207 18.04 -21.71 38.59
N ALA A 1208 16.83 -21.14 38.78
CA ALA A 1208 15.74 -21.09 37.78
C ALA A 1208 15.95 -20.05 36.68
N HIS A 1209 17.07 -19.32 36.73
CA HIS A 1209 17.77 -18.85 35.52
C HIS A 1209 18.43 -20.01 34.73
N PHE A 1210 18.10 -21.26 35.07
CA PHE A 1210 18.35 -22.52 34.39
C PHE A 1210 17.21 -23.53 34.71
N PRO A 1211 16.54 -24.12 33.72
CA PRO A 1211 15.64 -25.24 33.98
C PRO A 1211 16.41 -26.57 34.16
N GLU A 1212 15.86 -27.43 35.02
CA GLU A 1212 16.40 -28.74 35.44
C GLU A 1212 15.63 -29.91 34.77
N GLU A 1213 16.37 -30.90 34.29
CA GLU A 1213 16.00 -32.30 34.02
C GLU A 1213 17.36 -33.07 34.16
N VAL A 1214 17.61 -34.14 34.94
CA VAL A 1214 16.83 -35.18 35.65
C VAL A 1214 17.73 -35.84 36.75
N LEU A 1215 17.14 -36.38 37.84
CA LEU A 1215 17.67 -37.47 38.70
C LEU A 1215 16.77 -38.74 38.52
N PRO A 1216 17.07 -39.97 39.02
CA PRO A 1216 18.18 -40.93 38.77
C PRO A 1216 17.70 -42.39 38.42
N GLY A 1217 18.60 -43.29 37.96
CA GLY A 1217 18.43 -44.78 37.88
C GLY A 1217 18.89 -45.42 36.55
N GLU A 1218 19.51 -46.60 36.41
CA GLU A 1218 19.85 -47.72 37.30
C GLU A 1218 20.86 -48.67 36.58
N VAL A 1219 21.65 -49.42 37.37
CA VAL A 1219 22.41 -50.67 37.06
C VAL A 1219 23.62 -50.68 36.10
N SER A 1220 24.81 -50.77 36.71
CA SER A 1220 25.79 -51.83 36.37
C SER A 1220 26.50 -52.28 37.64
N THR A 1221 26.15 -53.47 38.09
CA THR A 1221 26.82 -54.23 39.14
C THR A 1221 28.19 -54.71 38.68
N SER A 1222 29.26 -54.26 39.33
CA SER A 1222 30.41 -55.13 39.64
C SER A 1222 31.35 -54.45 40.63
N GLY A 1223 31.52 -55.07 41.81
CA GLY A 1223 32.65 -54.80 42.69
C GLY A 1223 32.32 -54.42 44.13
N VAL A 1224 31.49 -55.20 44.82
CA VAL A 1224 31.58 -55.29 46.28
C VAL A 1224 32.85 -56.07 46.61
N ASN A 1225 33.78 -55.45 47.32
CA ASN A 1225 34.58 -56.14 48.34
C ASN A 1225 35.15 -55.11 49.32
N ILE A 1226 34.42 -54.84 50.40
CA ILE A 1226 35.01 -54.43 51.67
C ILE A 1226 34.29 -55.23 52.75
N GLU A 1227 35.08 -56.03 53.45
CA GLU A 1227 34.74 -56.82 54.62
C GLU A 1227 34.27 -55.93 55.79
N GLY A 1228 33.43 -56.50 56.65
CA GLY A 1228 33.60 -56.33 58.09
C GLY A 1228 32.71 -55.31 58.80
N THR A 1229 31.61 -55.86 59.34
CA THR A 1229 30.81 -55.44 60.52
C THR A 1229 30.03 -54.14 60.49
#